data_AF-A0A0Q8XD39-F1
#
_entry.id   AF-A0A0Q8XD39-F1
#
_cell.length_a   1.000
_cell.length_b   1.000
_cell.length_c   1.000
_cell.angle_alpha   90.00
_cell.angle_beta   90.00
_cell.angle_gamma   90.00
#
_symmetry.space_group_name_H-M   'P 1'
#
loop_
_entity.id
_entity.type
_entity.pdbx_description
1 polymer ?
#
loop_
_entity_poly.entity_id
_entity_poly.type
_entity_poly.pdbx_seq_one_letter_code
_entity_poly.pdbx_strand_id
1 'polypeptide(L)'
;MTRIRIRRRRLRDDRGALLIFAILIVTVIALVTGMVLTRGDGSLRATVALRDVARSSYAADGAAQVAINALRTGYNSGNGTNPSYFTNAPGTGCFGYDTGVPTTAKNTLYLNGLIPKVGNETQQEMSARVVCEIDSDTGEQGTAVPINGSNKPGYAIVTLGDRIAKTGGTLTAAQPLKVHGGVFANGTITGSVNLDAGDVKATGTCSAATVVAPSVKRCADAPPAPAPTSDPNYNHELGSSPPALKKPPTSCTDGLSPSTATTSDDNLAVFTEGYYDSAADMNAAMNICPVVWFKPGNYYFDFHDETCSNVCPDSVYPGITNQWSIPSGLDVLGGTPTNPTTGAILARPPSSLPAVAPNQGGLIPGNCQSPITNVNAQGVQFVFGGNSRLYLNGGSSRGARMELCATYHVDRPPIELYGLKTGNTPSSAPANGLIPSGAVTTTQPQGTWTNATAAAVSADNGLEATWTTTGSGTKNGTITVPGFAPATAVPAGAILTGAKLRVKHKDVGNQSTAAFQVNGAPTATGAFTVPLRNTTSGVDTVDLATNATEFQNLQRQVHDYGFSGAKVTYAVKVTSNGNNAVTLDSLSLDLTYYVPVLRGEQGTNIETGGTSTPLLWTDNSGNNKINMYLHGTTYAPYGHMDITLSNFSAEVAKFGVIVRSLRFDVNTGNPLFTGPVFEIPDDSPGFGFETTLVRLNVYVCPGASCTSGGELALKTKVMVFDSGGTPGPPNRQVTPMSWSHTR
;
A
#
# COMPACT_ATOMS: atom_id res chain seq x y z
N MET A 1 58.65 -75.11 109.60
CA MET A 1 57.25 -75.04 110.07
C MET A 1 56.30 -75.18 108.88
N THR A 2 55.15 -75.79 109.12
CA THR A 2 54.28 -76.53 108.20
C THR A 2 53.19 -75.65 107.55
N ARG A 3 52.82 -75.98 106.29
CA ARG A 3 51.43 -75.99 105.70
C ARG A 3 50.75 -74.61 105.49
N ILE A 4 49.84 -74.36 104.54
CA ILE A 4 48.74 -75.12 103.91
C ILE A 4 48.35 -74.48 102.54
N ARG A 5 47.92 -75.32 101.59
CA ARG A 5 47.26 -75.00 100.31
C ARG A 5 45.79 -74.63 100.52
N ILE A 6 45.25 -73.63 99.81
CA ILE A 6 43.81 -73.59 99.45
C ILE A 6 43.64 -73.17 97.98
N ARG A 7 42.94 -74.02 97.22
CA ARG A 7 42.53 -73.85 95.81
C ARG A 7 41.08 -73.33 95.79
N ARG A 8 40.79 -72.26 95.04
CA ARG A 8 39.42 -71.82 94.70
C ARG A 8 39.21 -71.82 93.18
N ARG A 9 38.06 -72.36 92.75
CA ARG A 9 37.61 -72.50 91.34
C ARG A 9 37.28 -71.13 90.73
N ARG A 10 37.60 -70.95 89.45
CA ARG A 10 37.33 -69.74 88.63
C ARG A 10 35.90 -69.73 88.10
N LEU A 11 35.23 -68.57 88.20
CA LEU A 11 34.03 -68.18 87.47
C LEU A 11 34.43 -67.74 86.04
N ARG A 12 33.59 -68.08 85.06
CA ARG A 12 33.72 -67.66 83.64
C ARG A 12 33.43 -66.16 83.51
N ASP A 13 34.22 -65.50 82.69
CA ASP A 13 34.41 -64.04 82.62
C ASP A 13 33.78 -63.50 81.30
N ASP A 14 32.86 -62.53 81.37
CA ASP A 14 32.07 -61.96 80.25
C ASP A 14 32.88 -61.02 79.31
N ARG A 15 34.21 -61.15 79.31
CA ARG A 15 35.13 -60.24 78.60
C ARG A 15 34.93 -60.20 77.08
N GLY A 16 34.30 -61.22 76.48
CA GLY A 16 34.04 -61.27 75.03
C GLY A 16 32.84 -60.42 74.58
N ALA A 17 31.75 -60.40 75.36
CA ALA A 17 30.54 -59.68 74.99
C ALA A 17 30.74 -58.15 75.06
N LEU A 18 31.53 -57.70 76.04
CA LEU A 18 31.85 -56.28 76.25
C LEU A 18 32.66 -55.70 75.07
N LEU A 19 33.52 -56.51 74.44
CA LEU A 19 34.28 -56.11 73.24
C LEU A 19 33.34 -55.92 72.03
N ILE A 20 32.36 -56.83 71.84
CA ILE A 20 31.42 -56.74 70.72
C ILE A 20 30.51 -55.51 70.87
N PHE A 21 30.00 -55.24 72.07
CA PHE A 21 29.23 -54.02 72.32
C PHE A 21 30.07 -52.74 72.14
N ALA A 22 31.33 -52.74 72.57
CA ALA A 22 32.22 -51.60 72.35
C ALA A 22 32.48 -51.35 70.86
N ILE A 23 32.75 -52.38 70.07
CA ILE A 23 32.97 -52.26 68.61
C ILE A 23 31.69 -51.79 67.92
N LEU A 24 30.53 -52.32 68.30
CA LEU A 24 29.25 -51.93 67.72
C LEU A 24 28.91 -50.47 68.03
N ILE A 25 29.12 -50.02 69.27
CA ILE A 25 28.90 -48.62 69.65
C ILE A 25 29.87 -47.69 68.91
N VAL A 26 31.16 -48.05 68.83
CA VAL A 26 32.17 -47.23 68.11
C VAL A 26 31.88 -47.17 66.61
N THR A 27 31.46 -48.26 65.99
CA THR A 27 31.11 -48.29 64.56
C THR A 27 29.83 -47.50 64.25
N VAL A 28 28.81 -47.56 65.10
CA VAL A 28 27.59 -46.75 64.96
C VAL A 28 27.90 -45.27 65.15
N ILE A 29 28.68 -44.90 66.17
CA ILE A 29 29.10 -43.51 66.38
C ILE A 29 29.92 -43.02 65.18
N ALA A 30 30.88 -43.80 64.68
CA ALA A 30 31.68 -43.43 63.51
C ALA A 30 30.83 -43.24 62.24
N LEU A 31 29.86 -44.12 61.99
CA LEU A 31 28.93 -43.99 60.85
C LEU A 31 28.06 -42.73 60.97
N VAL A 32 27.49 -42.48 62.16
CA VAL A 32 26.65 -41.30 62.40
C VAL A 32 27.48 -40.02 62.29
N THR A 33 28.68 -39.97 62.86
CA THR A 33 29.59 -38.82 62.74
C THR A 33 30.03 -38.59 61.29
N GLY A 34 30.36 -39.65 60.53
CA GLY A 34 30.70 -39.54 59.11
C GLY A 34 29.54 -39.02 58.26
N MET A 35 28.31 -39.47 58.51
CA MET A 35 27.12 -39.01 57.81
C MET A 35 26.79 -37.54 58.14
N VAL A 36 26.93 -37.14 59.41
CA VAL A 36 26.71 -35.75 59.84
C VAL A 36 27.77 -34.81 59.26
N LEU A 37 29.04 -35.22 59.23
CA LEU A 37 30.12 -34.43 58.62
C LEU A 37 29.93 -34.27 57.11
N THR A 38 29.53 -35.34 56.40
CA THR A 38 29.26 -35.28 54.95
C THR A 38 28.08 -34.38 54.62
N ARG A 39 27.00 -34.45 55.42
CA ARG A 39 25.84 -33.55 55.29
C ARG A 39 26.21 -32.10 55.64
N GLY A 40 27.10 -31.91 56.61
CA GLY A 40 27.64 -30.60 56.98
C GLY A 40 28.43 -29.95 55.86
N ASP A 41 29.38 -30.67 55.24
CA ASP A 41 30.16 -30.18 54.09
C ASP A 41 29.25 -29.87 52.89
N GLY A 42 28.30 -30.75 52.58
CA GLY A 42 27.32 -30.50 51.52
C GLY A 42 26.47 -29.24 51.77
N SER A 43 26.00 -29.02 53.00
CA SER A 43 25.19 -27.85 53.38
C SER A 43 25.99 -26.55 53.33
N LEU A 44 27.28 -26.59 53.73
CA LEU A 44 28.18 -25.43 53.66
C LEU A 44 28.49 -25.07 52.20
N ARG A 45 28.82 -26.05 51.35
CA ARG A 45 29.03 -25.81 49.92
C ARG A 45 27.77 -25.28 49.23
N ALA A 46 26.60 -25.82 49.55
CA ALA A 46 25.33 -25.33 49.03
C ALA A 46 25.06 -23.88 49.45
N THR A 47 25.39 -23.51 50.70
CA THR A 47 25.22 -22.14 51.19
C THR A 47 26.18 -21.17 50.51
N VAL A 48 27.44 -21.58 50.28
CA VAL A 48 28.41 -20.77 49.51
C VAL A 48 27.94 -20.58 48.07
N ALA A 49 27.48 -21.65 47.40
CA ALA A 49 26.97 -21.57 46.04
C ALA A 49 25.71 -20.69 45.92
N LEU A 50 24.77 -20.80 46.86
CA LEU A 50 23.57 -19.94 46.90
C LEU A 50 23.92 -18.46 47.15
N ARG A 51 24.92 -18.20 48.00
CA ARG A 51 25.42 -16.84 48.25
C ARG A 51 26.06 -16.24 47.00
N ASP A 52 26.80 -17.04 46.23
CA ASP A 52 27.41 -16.56 44.98
C ASP A 52 26.35 -16.30 43.89
N VAL A 53 25.32 -17.16 43.76
CA VAL A 53 24.18 -16.92 42.87
C VAL A 53 23.39 -15.67 43.27
N ALA A 54 23.13 -15.48 44.57
CA ALA A 54 22.47 -14.28 45.06
C ALA A 54 23.31 -13.02 44.76
N ARG A 55 24.63 -13.09 44.93
CA ARG A 55 25.56 -11.99 44.57
C ARG A 55 25.51 -11.66 43.09
N SER A 56 25.48 -12.65 42.19
CA SER A 56 25.35 -12.38 40.75
C SER A 56 23.99 -11.76 40.41
N SER A 57 22.90 -12.21 41.03
CA SER A 57 21.58 -11.61 40.83
C SER A 57 21.54 -10.16 41.30
N TYR A 58 22.06 -9.85 42.50
CA TYR A 58 22.13 -8.48 43.00
C TYR A 58 23.05 -7.59 42.17
N ALA A 59 24.17 -8.12 41.68
CA ALA A 59 25.06 -7.39 40.77
C ALA A 59 24.34 -7.07 39.45
N ALA A 60 23.60 -8.03 38.91
CA ALA A 60 22.83 -7.85 37.69
C ALA A 60 21.73 -6.80 37.88
N ASP A 61 21.01 -6.86 39.00
CA ASP A 61 19.94 -5.92 39.30
C ASP A 61 20.46 -4.50 39.52
N GLY A 62 21.52 -4.36 40.32
CA GLY A 62 22.19 -3.08 40.55
C GLY A 62 22.70 -2.47 39.25
N ALA A 63 23.30 -3.29 38.38
CA ALA A 63 23.80 -2.84 37.08
C ALA A 63 22.68 -2.35 36.16
N ALA A 64 21.57 -3.08 36.08
CA ALA A 64 20.39 -2.64 35.32
C ALA A 64 19.82 -1.33 35.86
N GLN A 65 19.70 -1.17 37.19
CA GLN A 65 19.23 0.08 37.79
C GLN A 65 20.15 1.26 37.47
N VAL A 66 21.47 1.06 37.54
CA VAL A 66 22.45 2.11 37.17
C VAL A 66 22.31 2.49 35.70
N ALA A 67 22.15 1.52 34.79
CA ALA A 67 21.95 1.78 33.37
C ALA A 67 20.61 2.50 33.08
N ILE A 68 19.53 2.11 33.73
CA ILE A 68 18.22 2.81 33.65
C ILE A 68 18.35 4.25 34.15
N ASN A 69 19.08 4.46 35.24
CA ASN A 69 19.31 5.80 35.75
C ASN A 69 20.18 6.64 34.81
N ALA A 70 21.19 6.03 34.17
CA ALA A 70 22.00 6.67 33.15
C ALA A 70 21.16 7.15 31.95
N LEU A 71 20.21 6.33 31.48
CA LEU A 71 19.25 6.71 30.45
C LEU A 71 18.36 7.88 30.90
N ARG A 72 17.93 7.87 32.17
CA ARG A 72 17.06 8.90 32.76
C ARG A 72 17.76 10.26 32.88
N THR A 73 19.03 10.28 33.29
CA THR A 73 19.76 11.52 33.57
C THR A 73 20.62 12.02 32.40
N GLY A 74 20.74 11.24 31.32
CA GLY A 74 21.59 11.59 30.18
C GLY A 74 23.08 11.49 30.52
N TYR A 75 23.47 10.41 31.21
CA TYR A 75 24.86 10.18 31.59
C TYR A 75 25.76 10.08 30.36
N ASN A 76 26.84 10.88 30.34
CA ASN A 76 27.89 10.82 29.33
C ASN A 76 29.20 10.36 29.98
N SER A 77 29.77 9.25 29.50
CA SER A 77 31.07 8.77 29.98
C SER A 77 32.27 9.54 29.39
N GLY A 78 32.04 10.37 28.36
CA GLY A 78 33.06 11.13 27.62
C GLY A 78 33.24 12.59 28.06
N ASN A 79 34.14 13.32 27.39
CA ASN A 79 34.34 14.78 27.57
C ASN A 79 33.30 15.63 26.79
N GLY A 80 32.19 15.04 26.34
CA GLY A 80 31.14 15.76 25.61
C GLY A 80 30.33 16.71 26.51
N THR A 81 29.45 17.52 25.91
CA THR A 81 28.50 18.33 26.66
C THR A 81 27.61 17.44 27.53
N ASN A 82 27.66 17.63 28.84
CA ASN A 82 26.83 16.92 29.81
C ASN A 82 25.59 17.77 30.11
N PRO A 83 24.36 17.20 30.11
CA PRO A 83 24.00 15.78 29.86
C PRO A 83 23.87 15.41 28.36
N SER A 84 24.10 14.13 28.02
CA SER A 84 23.88 13.54 26.69
C SER A 84 22.75 12.52 26.77
N TYR A 85 21.57 12.92 26.31
CA TYR A 85 20.38 12.08 26.31
C TYR A 85 20.37 11.16 25.09
N PHE A 86 20.08 9.88 25.31
CA PHE A 86 19.80 8.94 24.21
C PHE A 86 18.54 9.34 23.46
N THR A 87 18.63 9.57 22.15
CA THR A 87 17.50 10.03 21.30
C THR A 87 17.14 9.03 20.22
N ASN A 88 17.70 7.81 20.28
CA ASN A 88 17.54 6.78 19.25
C ASN A 88 17.97 7.21 17.84
N ALA A 89 18.66 8.33 17.70
CA ALA A 89 19.12 8.83 16.40
C ALA A 89 20.39 8.10 15.97
N PRO A 90 20.63 7.93 14.66
CA PRO A 90 21.81 7.25 14.16
C PRO A 90 23.08 7.92 14.66
N GLY A 91 24.02 7.11 15.13
CA GLY A 91 25.27 7.60 15.72
C GLY A 91 25.16 8.12 17.16
N THR A 92 23.98 8.04 17.79
CA THR A 92 23.83 8.30 19.23
C THR A 92 23.96 7.02 20.04
N GLY A 93 24.78 7.04 21.09
CA GLY A 93 24.93 5.90 22.00
C GLY A 93 23.94 5.99 23.16
N CYS A 94 23.46 4.85 23.67
CA CYS A 94 22.60 4.82 24.86
C CYS A 94 23.24 5.52 26.07
N PHE A 95 24.57 5.51 26.16
CA PHE A 95 25.34 6.06 27.27
C PHE A 95 26.32 7.17 26.82
N GLY A 96 25.95 7.90 25.77
CA GLY A 96 26.72 9.03 25.23
C GLY A 96 27.84 8.60 24.29
N TYR A 97 29.03 9.19 24.46
CA TYR A 97 30.19 8.99 23.59
C TYR A 97 31.44 8.58 24.40
N ASP A 98 32.43 7.98 23.74
CA ASP A 98 33.71 7.64 24.37
C ASP A 98 34.60 8.86 24.63
N THR A 99 35.50 8.74 25.62
CA THR A 99 36.48 9.77 25.99
C THR A 99 37.55 9.91 24.91
N GLY A 100 37.71 11.11 24.35
CA GLY A 100 38.85 11.47 23.49
C GLY A 100 38.49 11.83 22.05
N VAL A 101 37.33 11.42 21.55
CA VAL A 101 36.78 11.88 20.26
C VAL A 101 35.24 11.88 20.33
N PRO A 102 34.55 13.03 20.16
CA PRO A 102 33.09 13.14 20.31
C PRO A 102 32.27 12.52 19.16
N THR A 103 32.71 11.39 18.60
CA THR A 103 32.07 10.79 17.41
C THR A 103 31.77 9.29 17.53
N THR A 104 32.26 8.60 18.56
CA THR A 104 32.00 7.16 18.73
C THR A 104 30.91 6.94 19.77
N ALA A 105 29.73 6.52 19.29
CA ALA A 105 28.57 6.18 20.11
C ALA A 105 28.87 5.06 21.11
N LYS A 106 28.50 5.26 22.38
CA LYS A 106 28.69 4.28 23.44
C LYS A 106 27.40 3.60 23.83
N ASN A 107 27.28 2.32 23.47
CA ASN A 107 26.14 1.46 23.82
C ASN A 107 26.43 0.50 24.97
N THR A 108 27.65 0.52 25.50
CA THR A 108 28.05 -0.37 26.61
C THR A 108 28.49 0.41 27.83
N LEU A 109 27.88 0.11 28.98
CA LEU A 109 28.24 0.67 30.29
C LEU A 109 29.06 -0.36 31.06
N TYR A 110 30.27 0.02 31.49
CA TYR A 110 31.15 -0.81 32.31
C TYR A 110 31.07 -0.35 33.77
N LEU A 111 30.70 -1.26 34.67
CA LEU A 111 30.55 -1.04 36.10
C LEU A 111 31.59 -1.90 36.83
N ASN A 112 32.82 -1.39 36.86
CA ASN A 112 33.96 -2.03 37.52
C ASN A 112 33.81 -1.93 39.04
N GLY A 113 33.98 -3.06 39.74
CA GLY A 113 33.87 -3.12 41.20
C GLY A 113 32.48 -2.76 41.74
N LEU A 114 31.42 -3.04 40.97
CA LEU A 114 30.03 -2.73 41.34
C LEU A 114 29.67 -3.26 42.74
N ILE A 115 30.10 -4.48 43.06
CA ILE A 115 30.09 -5.01 44.42
C ILE A 115 31.55 -5.14 44.86
N PRO A 116 32.06 -4.21 45.69
CA PRO A 116 33.42 -4.27 46.17
C PRO A 116 33.59 -5.40 47.18
N LYS A 117 34.83 -5.86 47.32
CA LYS A 117 35.20 -6.81 48.35
C LYS A 117 35.22 -6.11 49.71
N VAL A 118 34.50 -6.62 50.70
CA VAL A 118 34.47 -6.02 52.04
C VAL A 118 35.37 -6.80 53.00
N GLY A 119 36.41 -6.15 53.53
CA GLY A 119 37.29 -6.74 54.56
C GLY A 119 37.96 -8.06 54.15
N ASN A 120 37.93 -9.05 55.05
CA ASN A 120 38.56 -10.37 54.86
C ASN A 120 37.66 -11.38 54.13
N GLU A 121 36.66 -10.93 53.38
CA GLU A 121 35.84 -11.85 52.57
C GLU A 121 36.72 -12.64 51.58
N THR A 122 36.43 -13.93 51.41
CA THR A 122 37.13 -14.79 50.45
C THR A 122 36.60 -14.64 49.04
N GLN A 123 35.46 -13.97 48.88
CA GLN A 123 34.78 -13.78 47.60
C GLN A 123 35.43 -12.67 46.80
N GLN A 124 35.46 -12.85 45.49
CA GLN A 124 35.99 -11.86 44.56
C GLN A 124 35.04 -10.67 44.43
N GLU A 125 35.60 -9.52 44.03
CA GLU A 125 34.82 -8.37 43.59
C GLU A 125 33.90 -8.79 42.44
N MET A 126 32.74 -8.14 42.30
CA MET A 126 31.85 -8.38 41.17
C MET A 126 31.71 -7.11 40.34
N SER A 127 31.94 -7.25 39.04
CA SER A 127 31.77 -6.19 38.06
C SER A 127 30.64 -6.56 37.10
N ALA A 128 30.06 -5.55 36.45
CA ALA A 128 29.02 -5.77 35.46
C ALA A 128 29.28 -4.98 34.19
N ARG A 129 28.76 -5.49 33.07
CA ARG A 129 28.73 -4.83 31.78
C ARG A 129 27.32 -4.84 31.27
N VAL A 130 26.76 -3.66 31.03
CA VAL A 130 25.41 -3.51 30.46
C VAL A 130 25.53 -3.13 29.00
N VAL A 131 25.06 -3.99 28.11
CA VAL A 131 24.95 -3.70 26.68
C VAL A 131 23.53 -3.22 26.42
N CYS A 132 23.41 -2.01 25.89
CA CYS A 132 22.15 -1.43 25.45
C CYS A 132 21.99 -1.67 23.95
N GLU A 133 20.91 -2.33 23.60
CA GLU A 133 20.49 -2.56 22.22
C GLU A 133 19.13 -1.88 22.04
N ILE A 134 18.92 -1.25 20.89
CA ILE A 134 17.59 -0.77 20.52
C ILE A 134 16.72 -2.01 20.34
N ASP A 135 15.52 -1.99 20.90
CA ASP A 135 14.60 -3.08 20.66
C ASP A 135 14.10 -2.99 19.22
N SER A 136 14.12 -4.12 18.50
CA SER A 136 13.68 -4.22 17.10
C SER A 136 12.27 -3.67 16.88
N ASP A 137 11.47 -3.64 17.96
CA ASP A 137 10.10 -3.15 17.97
C ASP A 137 10.00 -1.63 18.15
N THR A 138 11.06 -0.81 18.05
CA THR A 138 10.88 0.65 18.17
C THR A 138 11.44 1.51 17.05
N GLY A 139 12.00 0.88 16.03
CA GLY A 139 12.62 1.55 14.90
C GLY A 139 13.61 2.65 15.26
N GLU A 140 13.98 3.49 14.29
CA GLU A 140 14.89 4.63 14.49
C GLU A 140 14.23 5.85 15.18
N GLN A 141 12.92 5.82 15.42
CA GLN A 141 12.13 6.70 16.28
C GLN A 141 10.71 6.15 16.22
N GLY A 142 10.21 5.57 17.32
CA GLY A 142 8.95 4.81 17.35
C GLY A 142 7.86 5.53 16.57
N THR A 143 7.34 4.91 15.51
CA THR A 143 6.24 5.51 14.78
C THR A 143 5.03 5.63 15.71
N ALA A 144 4.18 6.64 15.53
CA ALA A 144 2.92 6.78 16.27
C ALA A 144 1.87 5.72 15.92
N VAL A 145 2.25 4.77 15.08
CA VAL A 145 1.39 3.76 14.49
C VAL A 145 1.94 2.38 14.83
N PRO A 146 1.11 1.43 15.28
CA PRO A 146 1.54 0.05 15.43
C PRO A 146 1.95 -0.53 14.07
N ILE A 147 3.21 -0.94 13.95
CA ILE A 147 3.77 -1.63 12.79
C ILE A 147 4.25 -3.00 13.25
N ASN A 148 3.79 -4.05 12.59
CA ASN A 148 4.13 -5.43 12.88
C ASN A 148 4.09 -6.27 11.59
N GLY A 149 4.58 -7.51 11.65
CA GLY A 149 4.63 -8.41 10.48
C GLY A 149 3.29 -8.72 9.79
N SER A 150 2.15 -8.35 10.38
CA SER A 150 0.82 -8.45 9.73
C SER A 150 0.52 -7.25 8.83
N ASN A 151 0.99 -6.05 9.20
CA ASN A 151 0.68 -4.80 8.47
C ASN A 151 1.88 -4.13 7.79
N LYS A 152 2.95 -4.89 7.58
CA LYS A 152 4.03 -4.53 6.65
C LYS A 152 4.46 -5.74 5.83
N PRO A 153 5.04 -5.53 4.64
CA PRO A 153 5.73 -6.59 3.93
C PRO A 153 6.93 -7.11 4.73
N GLY A 154 7.29 -8.39 4.54
CA GLY A 154 8.47 -8.98 5.19
C GLY A 154 9.81 -8.47 4.67
N TYR A 155 9.82 -7.79 3.52
CA TYR A 155 11.00 -7.25 2.84
C TYR A 155 10.64 -5.90 2.20
N ALA A 156 11.58 -4.97 2.14
CA ALA A 156 11.42 -3.67 1.47
C ALA A 156 11.25 -3.81 -0.04
N ILE A 157 11.91 -4.80 -0.63
CA ILE A 157 11.75 -5.12 -2.04
C ILE A 157 11.53 -6.62 -2.16
N VAL A 158 10.42 -7.01 -2.78
CA VAL A 158 10.14 -8.38 -3.19
C VAL A 158 9.91 -8.40 -4.69
N THR A 159 10.70 -9.19 -5.43
CA THR A 159 10.36 -9.55 -6.79
C THR A 159 9.85 -10.98 -6.86
N LEU A 160 8.66 -11.16 -7.41
CA LEU A 160 8.03 -12.48 -7.59
C LEU A 160 8.45 -13.17 -8.89
N GLY A 161 8.99 -12.39 -9.84
CA GLY A 161 9.57 -12.82 -11.11
C GLY A 161 11.10 -12.81 -11.08
N ASP A 162 11.73 -12.54 -12.23
CA ASP A 162 13.07 -13.04 -12.54
C ASP A 162 14.24 -12.10 -12.18
N ARG A 163 14.01 -10.83 -11.84
CA ARG A 163 15.12 -9.91 -11.58
C ARG A 163 14.81 -8.65 -10.77
N ILE A 164 15.86 -8.15 -10.14
CA ILE A 164 16.08 -6.75 -9.77
C ILE A 164 17.25 -6.26 -10.63
N ALA A 165 17.04 -5.26 -11.47
CA ALA A 165 18.04 -4.85 -12.47
C ALA A 165 18.14 -3.36 -12.71
N LYS A 166 19.26 -2.93 -13.29
CA LYS A 166 19.39 -1.57 -13.81
C LYS A 166 18.57 -1.40 -15.09
N THR A 167 17.98 -0.22 -15.30
CA THR A 167 17.48 0.20 -16.62
C THR A 167 18.67 0.51 -17.54
N GLY A 168 19.19 -0.52 -18.23
CA GLY A 168 20.35 -0.45 -19.13
C GLY A 168 21.72 -0.45 -18.42
N GLY A 169 22.67 -1.29 -18.86
CA GLY A 169 24.04 -1.34 -18.33
C GLY A 169 24.20 -1.89 -16.89
N THR A 170 25.43 -1.89 -16.35
CA THR A 170 25.75 -2.36 -14.98
C THR A 170 25.79 -1.16 -14.01
N LEU A 171 25.06 -1.21 -12.89
CA LEU A 171 25.19 -0.21 -11.81
C LEU A 171 26.63 -0.20 -11.26
N THR A 172 27.20 0.98 -11.12
CA THR A 172 28.53 1.17 -10.54
C THR A 172 28.43 1.32 -9.02
N ALA A 173 29.51 0.99 -8.31
CA ALA A 173 29.58 1.16 -6.86
C ALA A 173 29.41 2.63 -6.39
N ALA A 174 29.54 3.61 -7.30
CA ALA A 174 29.45 5.03 -6.99
C ALA A 174 28.01 5.51 -6.72
N GLN A 175 26.99 4.78 -7.17
CA GLN A 175 25.57 5.16 -7.04
C GLN A 175 24.72 3.92 -6.66
N PRO A 176 24.86 3.41 -5.43
CA PRO A 176 24.06 2.28 -4.98
C PRO A 176 22.60 2.67 -4.77
N LEU A 177 21.68 1.75 -5.07
CA LEU A 177 20.32 1.80 -4.56
C LEU A 177 20.36 1.59 -3.05
N LYS A 178 20.02 2.62 -2.29
CA LYS A 178 19.92 2.53 -0.84
C LYS A 178 18.55 1.96 -0.45
N VAL A 179 18.54 0.99 0.44
CA VAL A 179 17.31 0.29 0.87
C VAL A 179 17.32 0.16 2.38
N HIS A 180 16.19 0.42 3.02
CA HIS A 180 15.98 0.14 4.43
C HIS A 180 15.02 -1.01 4.63
N GLY A 181 15.53 -2.09 5.24
CA GLY A 181 14.87 -3.38 5.29
C GLY A 181 15.39 -4.36 4.24
N GLY A 182 14.96 -5.62 4.34
CA GLY A 182 15.53 -6.67 3.51
C GLY A 182 15.13 -6.59 2.03
N VAL A 183 15.88 -7.27 1.17
CA VAL A 183 15.59 -7.44 -0.26
C VAL A 183 15.47 -8.93 -0.60
N PHE A 184 14.38 -9.31 -1.25
CA PHE A 184 14.15 -10.66 -1.76
C PHE A 184 13.91 -10.64 -3.28
N ALA A 185 14.65 -11.47 -4.03
CA ALA A 185 14.39 -11.68 -5.46
C ALA A 185 14.15 -13.16 -5.81
N ASN A 186 13.02 -13.47 -6.46
CA ASN A 186 12.77 -14.75 -7.14
C ASN A 186 13.61 -14.94 -8.43
N GLY A 187 14.70 -14.18 -8.56
CA GLY A 187 15.71 -14.41 -9.57
C GLY A 187 16.99 -13.65 -9.25
N THR A 188 17.53 -12.91 -10.21
CA THR A 188 18.89 -12.31 -10.09
C THR A 188 18.84 -10.88 -9.56
N ILE A 189 19.81 -10.50 -8.72
CA ILE A 189 20.03 -9.10 -8.35
C ILE A 189 21.26 -8.60 -9.11
N THR A 190 21.03 -7.75 -10.12
CA THR A 190 22.08 -7.12 -10.89
C THR A 190 22.28 -5.67 -10.47
N GLY A 191 23.51 -5.34 -10.08
CA GLY A 191 23.93 -3.97 -9.79
C GLY A 191 24.19 -3.63 -8.33
N SER A 192 24.31 -2.33 -8.04
CA SER A 192 24.76 -1.78 -6.77
C SER A 192 23.57 -1.51 -5.85
N VAL A 193 23.46 -2.29 -4.78
CA VAL A 193 22.37 -2.23 -3.79
C VAL A 193 23.01 -2.20 -2.41
N ASN A 194 22.64 -1.24 -1.58
CA ASN A 194 23.20 -1.05 -0.26
C ASN A 194 22.08 -0.98 0.78
N LEU A 195 22.06 -1.93 1.70
CA LEU A 195 21.10 -1.95 2.80
C LEU A 195 21.72 -1.30 4.04
N ASP A 196 20.98 -0.46 4.73
CA ASP A 196 21.31 -0.01 6.09
C ASP A 196 20.69 -0.93 7.17
N ALA A 197 19.63 -1.67 6.83
CA ALA A 197 18.99 -2.69 7.65
C ALA A 197 18.50 -3.90 6.82
N GLY A 198 18.44 -5.09 7.43
CA GLY A 198 17.85 -6.29 6.83
C GLY A 198 18.81 -7.21 6.05
N ASP A 199 18.23 -8.25 5.46
CA ASP A 199 18.94 -9.31 4.72
C ASP A 199 18.74 -9.19 3.21
N VAL A 200 19.71 -9.68 2.43
CA VAL A 200 19.58 -9.90 0.99
C VAL A 200 19.43 -11.39 0.70
N LYS A 201 18.34 -11.74 0.00
CA LYS A 201 18.09 -13.09 -0.51
C LYS A 201 17.78 -13.06 -2.00
N ALA A 202 18.41 -13.93 -2.77
CA ALA A 202 18.12 -14.11 -4.19
C ALA A 202 18.12 -15.60 -4.55
N THR A 203 17.11 -16.07 -5.27
CA THR A 203 17.11 -17.44 -5.83
C THR A 203 18.07 -17.58 -7.00
N GLY A 204 18.42 -16.47 -7.66
CA GLY A 204 19.48 -16.35 -8.66
C GLY A 204 20.77 -15.79 -8.08
N THR A 205 21.64 -15.28 -8.95
CA THR A 205 22.95 -14.74 -8.55
C THR A 205 22.82 -13.34 -7.96
N CYS A 206 23.78 -12.94 -7.13
CA CYS A 206 23.90 -11.55 -6.70
C CYS A 206 25.37 -11.17 -6.55
N SER A 207 25.78 -10.10 -7.23
CA SER A 207 27.20 -9.71 -7.27
C SER A 207 27.74 -9.40 -5.87
N ALA A 208 28.84 -10.05 -5.50
CA ALA A 208 29.54 -9.86 -4.23
C ALA A 208 29.99 -8.41 -4.00
N ALA A 209 30.47 -7.75 -5.06
CA ALA A 209 31.12 -6.45 -4.99
C ALA A 209 30.15 -5.25 -4.96
N THR A 210 28.89 -5.46 -5.36
CA THR A 210 27.92 -4.37 -5.55
C THR A 210 26.73 -4.47 -4.61
N VAL A 211 26.48 -5.64 -4.01
CA VAL A 211 25.37 -5.82 -3.07
C VAL A 211 25.90 -5.90 -1.64
N VAL A 212 25.64 -4.85 -0.84
CA VAL A 212 26.07 -4.71 0.55
C VAL A 212 24.86 -4.87 1.48
N ALA A 213 25.00 -5.73 2.49
CA ALA A 213 23.97 -5.97 3.50
C ALA A 213 24.63 -6.02 4.89
N PRO A 214 24.02 -5.41 5.92
CA PRO A 214 24.58 -5.37 7.27
C PRO A 214 24.45 -6.72 8.00
N SER A 215 23.44 -7.53 7.61
CA SER A 215 23.11 -8.80 8.25
C SER A 215 23.57 -9.98 7.39
N VAL A 216 22.66 -10.59 6.62
CA VAL A 216 22.93 -11.82 5.86
C VAL A 216 22.75 -11.59 4.36
N LYS A 217 23.70 -12.12 3.57
CA LYS A 217 23.61 -12.23 2.11
C LYS A 217 23.55 -13.70 1.69
N ARG A 218 22.45 -14.13 1.07
CA ARG A 218 22.25 -15.49 0.55
C ARG A 218 21.75 -15.46 -0.88
N CYS A 219 22.56 -15.95 -1.80
CA CYS A 219 22.24 -16.00 -3.23
C CYS A 219 22.63 -17.36 -3.79
N ALA A 220 22.20 -17.69 -5.02
CA ALA A 220 22.51 -18.98 -5.64
C ALA A 220 24.03 -19.27 -5.73
N ASP A 221 24.85 -18.22 -5.77
CA ASP A 221 26.31 -18.32 -5.78
C ASP A 221 26.90 -18.86 -4.45
N ALA A 222 26.09 -18.96 -3.39
CA ALA A 222 26.47 -19.48 -2.07
C ALA A 222 25.45 -20.50 -1.55
N PRO A 223 25.76 -21.81 -1.57
CA PRO A 223 24.81 -22.85 -1.15
C PRO A 223 24.56 -22.86 0.37
N PRO A 224 23.34 -23.23 0.83
CA PRO A 224 22.17 -23.55 0.01
C PRO A 224 21.47 -22.30 -0.53
N ALA A 225 21.09 -22.35 -1.80
CA ALA A 225 20.33 -21.28 -2.44
C ALA A 225 18.96 -21.09 -1.74
N PRO A 226 18.49 -19.84 -1.54
CA PRO A 226 17.15 -19.58 -1.05
C PRO A 226 16.08 -20.23 -1.94
N ALA A 227 15.03 -20.78 -1.31
CA ALA A 227 13.82 -21.19 -2.04
C ALA A 227 13.04 -19.93 -2.50
N PRO A 228 12.31 -19.97 -3.63
CA PRO A 228 11.47 -18.87 -4.07
C PRO A 228 10.44 -18.47 -3.00
N THR A 229 10.21 -17.17 -2.86
CA THR A 229 9.11 -16.65 -2.04
C THR A 229 7.80 -16.75 -2.83
N SER A 230 6.73 -17.15 -2.14
CA SER A 230 5.39 -17.11 -2.71
C SER A 230 4.83 -15.69 -2.67
N ASP A 231 3.87 -15.43 -3.56
CA ASP A 231 3.04 -14.23 -3.50
C ASP A 231 2.22 -14.22 -2.19
N PRO A 232 2.29 -13.15 -1.37
CA PRO A 232 1.50 -13.03 -0.15
C PRO A 232 -0.02 -12.92 -0.39
N ASN A 233 -0.46 -12.68 -1.63
CA ASN A 233 -1.86 -12.63 -2.03
C ASN A 233 -2.68 -11.59 -1.23
N TYR A 234 -2.15 -10.38 -1.05
CA TYR A 234 -2.91 -9.28 -0.45
C TYR A 234 -4.15 -8.96 -1.27
N ASN A 235 -5.26 -8.65 -0.60
CA ASN A 235 -6.52 -8.28 -1.24
C ASN A 235 -6.57 -6.78 -1.56
N HIS A 236 -7.14 -6.43 -2.70
CA HIS A 236 -7.55 -5.05 -2.99
C HIS A 236 -8.80 -4.66 -2.20
N GLU A 237 -9.10 -3.36 -2.16
CA GLU A 237 -10.27 -2.77 -1.49
C GLU A 237 -11.54 -2.75 -2.36
N LEU A 238 -11.42 -3.05 -3.66
CA LEU A 238 -12.61 -3.15 -4.52
C LEU A 238 -13.49 -4.34 -4.11
N GLY A 239 -14.80 -4.18 -4.27
CA GLY A 239 -15.76 -5.29 -4.16
C GLY A 239 -15.64 -6.27 -5.33
N SER A 240 -16.60 -7.20 -5.45
CA SER A 240 -16.63 -8.21 -6.53
C SER A 240 -17.06 -7.66 -7.90
N SER A 241 -17.57 -6.43 -7.96
CA SER A 241 -17.98 -5.75 -9.18
C SER A 241 -17.22 -4.43 -9.34
N PRO A 242 -17.00 -3.94 -10.57
CA PRO A 242 -16.45 -2.61 -10.78
C PRO A 242 -17.24 -1.55 -10.03
N PRO A 243 -16.57 -0.53 -9.48
CA PRO A 243 -17.23 0.68 -9.01
C PRO A 243 -18.00 1.38 -10.13
N ALA A 244 -18.83 2.35 -9.77
CA ALA A 244 -19.52 3.18 -10.75
C ALA A 244 -18.52 3.95 -11.64
N LEU A 245 -18.82 4.04 -12.94
CA LEU A 245 -18.06 4.85 -13.89
C LEU A 245 -17.98 6.30 -13.41
N LYS A 246 -16.78 6.88 -13.49
CA LYS A 246 -16.50 8.28 -13.21
C LYS A 246 -15.85 8.92 -14.43
N LYS A 247 -16.23 10.17 -14.67
CA LYS A 247 -15.54 11.02 -15.64
C LYS A 247 -14.48 11.85 -14.93
N PRO A 248 -13.27 11.98 -15.49
CA PRO A 248 -12.31 12.97 -15.04
C PRO A 248 -12.91 14.39 -15.05
N PRO A 249 -12.48 15.29 -14.15
CA PRO A 249 -12.89 16.68 -14.19
C PRO A 249 -12.50 17.33 -15.52
N THR A 250 -13.35 18.21 -16.03
CA THR A 250 -13.12 18.97 -17.28
C THR A 250 -12.77 20.43 -17.03
N SER A 251 -12.76 20.86 -15.77
CA SER A 251 -12.41 22.22 -15.34
C SER A 251 -11.78 22.17 -13.95
N CYS A 252 -11.07 23.24 -13.57
CA CYS A 252 -10.70 23.46 -12.18
C CYS A 252 -11.95 23.71 -11.32
N THR A 253 -11.91 23.26 -10.07
CA THR A 253 -13.02 23.42 -9.13
C THR A 253 -12.85 24.68 -8.31
N ASP A 254 -13.86 25.55 -8.32
CA ASP A 254 -14.07 26.56 -7.27
C ASP A 254 -14.63 25.83 -6.04
N GLY A 255 -13.82 25.71 -4.98
CA GLY A 255 -14.27 25.06 -3.75
C GLY A 255 -15.45 25.81 -3.11
N LEU A 256 -16.67 25.33 -3.29
CA LEU A 256 -17.91 25.57 -2.52
C LEU A 256 -18.11 26.96 -1.83
N SER A 257 -19.18 27.64 -2.29
CA SER A 257 -19.87 28.85 -1.78
C SER A 257 -19.37 30.22 -2.29
N PRO A 258 -20.20 31.02 -3.02
CA PRO A 258 -19.80 32.27 -3.66
C PRO A 258 -19.47 33.48 -2.76
N SER A 259 -19.36 33.35 -1.43
CA SER A 259 -19.36 34.55 -0.59
C SER A 259 -18.00 35.22 -0.36
N THR A 260 -16.85 34.65 -0.75
CA THR A 260 -15.53 35.26 -0.48
C THR A 260 -14.42 34.98 -1.49
N ALA A 261 -14.70 34.46 -2.69
CA ALA A 261 -13.64 34.20 -3.68
C ALA A 261 -13.21 35.51 -4.39
N THR A 262 -12.12 36.13 -3.93
CA THR A 262 -11.49 37.28 -4.60
C THR A 262 -10.01 37.10 -4.93
N THR A 263 -9.40 35.92 -4.73
CA THR A 263 -7.98 35.67 -5.09
C THR A 263 -7.66 34.20 -5.41
N SER A 264 -7.05 33.93 -6.57
CA SER A 264 -6.10 32.82 -6.88
C SER A 264 -6.43 31.35 -6.52
N ASP A 265 -7.69 30.99 -6.32
CA ASP A 265 -8.09 29.63 -5.87
C ASP A 265 -8.45 28.64 -6.99
N ASP A 266 -8.37 29.04 -8.26
CA ASP A 266 -8.88 28.29 -9.44
C ASP A 266 -7.88 27.24 -10.00
N ASN A 267 -7.15 26.52 -9.15
CA ASN A 267 -5.96 25.75 -9.56
C ASN A 267 -6.01 24.26 -9.20
N LEU A 268 -7.18 23.71 -8.87
CA LEU A 268 -7.33 22.33 -8.38
C LEU A 268 -8.30 21.49 -9.22
N ALA A 269 -7.81 20.37 -9.73
CA ALA A 269 -8.62 19.30 -10.33
C ALA A 269 -8.93 18.24 -9.27
N VAL A 270 -10.21 17.94 -9.03
CA VAL A 270 -10.64 17.01 -7.96
C VAL A 270 -11.20 15.74 -8.57
N PHE A 271 -10.59 14.61 -8.22
CA PHE A 271 -11.00 13.26 -8.60
C PHE A 271 -11.70 12.56 -7.44
N THR A 272 -12.75 11.79 -7.74
CA THR A 272 -13.51 11.00 -6.77
C THR A 272 -13.35 9.52 -7.05
N GLU A 273 -13.38 8.69 -6.01
CA GLU A 273 -13.32 7.23 -6.16
C GLU A 273 -14.34 6.68 -7.18
N GLY A 274 -13.95 5.61 -7.86
CA GLY A 274 -14.75 4.97 -8.90
C GLY A 274 -13.94 4.34 -10.02
N TYR A 275 -14.63 3.99 -11.11
CA TYR A 275 -14.06 3.34 -12.29
C TYR A 275 -13.72 4.38 -13.36
N TYR A 276 -12.47 4.36 -13.84
CA TYR A 276 -11.95 5.20 -14.91
C TYR A 276 -11.40 4.31 -16.03
N ASP A 277 -11.85 4.55 -17.25
CA ASP A 277 -11.70 3.59 -18.34
C ASP A 277 -11.18 4.19 -19.65
N SER A 278 -10.88 5.49 -19.61
CA SER A 278 -10.32 6.27 -20.71
C SER A 278 -9.06 6.99 -20.24
N ALA A 279 -7.90 6.52 -20.68
CA ALA A 279 -6.61 7.16 -20.50
C ALA A 279 -6.57 8.50 -21.24
N ALA A 280 -7.22 8.63 -22.40
CA ALA A 280 -7.34 9.90 -23.10
C ALA A 280 -8.03 10.98 -22.25
N ASP A 281 -9.16 10.65 -21.62
CA ASP A 281 -9.87 11.58 -20.73
C ASP A 281 -9.07 11.88 -19.47
N MET A 282 -8.38 10.87 -18.92
CA MET A 282 -7.49 11.04 -17.77
C MET A 282 -6.37 12.03 -18.10
N ASN A 283 -5.70 11.85 -19.25
CA ASN A 283 -4.60 12.70 -19.71
C ASN A 283 -5.08 14.11 -20.05
N ALA A 284 -6.28 14.27 -20.62
CA ALA A 284 -6.88 15.58 -20.82
C ALA A 284 -7.07 16.31 -19.48
N ALA A 285 -7.57 15.62 -18.47
CA ALA A 285 -7.76 16.17 -17.12
C ALA A 285 -6.45 16.43 -16.36
N MET A 286 -5.31 15.87 -16.78
CA MET A 286 -4.00 16.24 -16.20
C MET A 286 -3.51 17.62 -16.66
N ASN A 287 -4.09 18.19 -17.72
CA ASN A 287 -3.64 19.45 -18.31
C ASN A 287 -4.51 20.66 -17.93
N ILE A 288 -5.57 20.45 -17.14
CA ILE A 288 -6.54 21.52 -16.83
C ILE A 288 -6.12 22.39 -15.64
N CYS A 289 -5.42 21.83 -14.66
CA CYS A 289 -5.01 22.53 -13.43
C CYS A 289 -3.58 22.15 -13.03
N PRO A 290 -2.84 23.02 -12.33
CA PRO A 290 -1.49 22.72 -11.85
C PRO A 290 -1.44 21.74 -10.67
N VAL A 291 -2.55 21.57 -9.93
CA VAL A 291 -2.68 20.60 -8.84
C VAL A 291 -3.84 19.65 -9.13
N VAL A 292 -3.59 18.35 -8.97
CA VAL A 292 -4.58 17.28 -9.06
C VAL A 292 -4.70 16.59 -7.70
N TRP A 293 -5.94 16.43 -7.23
CA TRP A 293 -6.23 15.75 -5.98
C TRP A 293 -7.17 14.58 -6.18
N PHE A 294 -6.68 13.40 -5.83
CA PHE A 294 -7.48 12.20 -5.64
C PHE A 294 -7.90 12.15 -4.17
N LYS A 295 -9.20 12.36 -3.91
CA LYS A 295 -9.77 12.22 -2.57
C LYS A 295 -9.51 10.82 -2.00
N PRO A 296 -9.53 10.64 -0.67
CA PRO A 296 -9.48 9.30 -0.09
C PRO A 296 -10.55 8.39 -0.70
N GLY A 297 -10.17 7.15 -1.03
CA GLY A 297 -11.05 6.17 -1.65
C GLY A 297 -10.38 5.25 -2.66
N ASN A 298 -11.18 4.42 -3.31
CA ASN A 298 -10.70 3.35 -4.20
C ASN A 298 -10.91 3.70 -5.67
N TYR A 299 -9.83 3.66 -6.45
CA TYR A 299 -9.82 4.04 -7.86
C TYR A 299 -9.50 2.82 -8.70
N TYR A 300 -10.39 2.45 -9.60
CA TYR A 300 -10.16 1.37 -10.55
C TYR A 300 -9.86 1.96 -11.93
N PHE A 301 -8.63 1.75 -12.40
CA PHE A 301 -8.17 2.17 -13.71
C PHE A 301 -8.10 0.95 -14.64
N ASP A 302 -8.98 0.91 -15.63
CA ASP A 302 -9.00 -0.14 -16.64
C ASP A 302 -9.28 0.46 -18.01
N PHE A 303 -8.22 0.97 -18.63
CA PHE A 303 -8.25 1.75 -19.86
C PHE A 303 -8.48 0.86 -21.09
N HIS A 304 -9.20 1.42 -22.06
CA HIS A 304 -9.61 0.75 -23.31
C HIS A 304 -9.27 1.58 -24.57
N ASP A 305 -8.33 2.51 -24.46
CA ASP A 305 -7.82 3.36 -25.54
C ASP A 305 -6.94 2.62 -26.54
N GLU A 306 -6.34 1.48 -26.16
CA GLU A 306 -5.67 0.61 -27.11
C GLU A 306 -6.66 -0.30 -27.83
N THR A 307 -6.43 -0.49 -29.12
CA THR A 307 -7.27 -1.34 -29.97
C THR A 307 -7.48 -2.71 -29.33
N CYS A 308 -8.73 -3.05 -29.02
CA CYS A 308 -9.11 -4.34 -28.50
C CYS A 308 -10.37 -4.87 -29.19
N SER A 309 -10.50 -6.20 -29.27
CA SER A 309 -11.63 -6.84 -29.95
C SER A 309 -12.94 -6.58 -29.20
N ASN A 310 -13.88 -5.88 -29.83
CA ASN A 310 -15.29 -5.73 -29.44
C ASN A 310 -15.61 -4.94 -28.16
N VAL A 311 -14.63 -4.52 -27.36
CA VAL A 311 -14.86 -3.77 -26.10
C VAL A 311 -14.26 -2.36 -26.12
N CYS A 312 -13.48 -2.02 -27.15
CA CYS A 312 -12.75 -0.76 -27.25
C CYS A 312 -13.09 0.00 -28.55
N PRO A 313 -14.34 0.43 -28.76
CA PRO A 313 -14.69 1.19 -29.96
C PRO A 313 -14.15 2.62 -29.89
N ASP A 314 -13.50 3.09 -30.97
CA ASP A 314 -12.90 4.43 -31.09
C ASP A 314 -13.86 5.59 -30.73
N SER A 315 -15.16 5.37 -30.93
CA SER A 315 -16.19 6.36 -30.62
C SER A 315 -16.46 6.56 -29.14
N VAL A 316 -16.03 5.64 -28.28
CA VAL A 316 -16.04 5.81 -26.82
C VAL A 316 -14.64 6.19 -26.37
N TYR A 317 -13.62 5.48 -26.86
CA TYR A 317 -12.22 5.64 -26.47
C TYR A 317 -11.39 6.22 -27.62
N PRO A 318 -11.21 7.56 -27.70
CA PRO A 318 -10.49 8.20 -28.80
C PRO A 318 -8.96 8.13 -28.65
N GLY A 319 -8.45 7.59 -27.55
CA GLY A 319 -7.02 7.48 -27.29
C GLY A 319 -6.34 6.43 -28.16
N ILE A 320 -5.02 6.35 -28.01
CA ILE A 320 -4.18 5.38 -28.73
C ILE A 320 -3.34 4.51 -27.77
N THR A 321 -3.32 4.84 -26.48
CA THR A 321 -2.52 4.13 -25.47
C THR A 321 -3.29 4.00 -24.16
N ASN A 322 -3.16 2.85 -23.50
CA ASN A 322 -3.70 2.59 -22.16
C ASN A 322 -2.74 3.14 -21.09
N GLN A 323 -2.29 4.37 -21.28
CA GLN A 323 -1.26 5.02 -20.46
C GLN A 323 -1.79 6.33 -19.91
N TRP A 324 -1.94 6.37 -18.59
CA TRP A 324 -2.08 7.62 -17.86
C TRP A 324 -0.70 8.27 -17.69
N SER A 325 -0.51 9.43 -18.31
CA SER A 325 0.72 10.21 -18.28
C SER A 325 0.55 11.42 -17.37
N ILE A 326 1.38 11.50 -16.33
CA ILE A 326 1.51 12.68 -15.49
C ILE A 326 2.52 13.63 -16.18
N PRO A 327 2.07 14.80 -16.69
CA PRO A 327 2.95 15.74 -17.39
C PRO A 327 3.96 16.38 -16.43
N SER A 328 5.05 16.89 -17.02
CA SER A 328 6.08 17.62 -16.29
C SER A 328 5.51 18.90 -15.68
N GLY A 329 5.84 19.20 -14.43
CA GLY A 329 5.37 20.41 -13.75
C GLY A 329 3.99 20.29 -13.11
N LEU A 330 3.35 19.12 -13.15
CA LEU A 330 2.10 18.83 -12.45
C LEU A 330 2.34 18.27 -11.05
N ASP A 331 1.47 18.64 -10.11
CA ASP A 331 1.42 18.08 -8.77
C ASP A 331 0.21 17.15 -8.62
N VAL A 332 0.45 15.89 -8.29
CA VAL A 332 -0.58 14.89 -8.02
C VAL A 332 -0.54 14.49 -6.56
N LEU A 333 -1.66 14.65 -5.86
CA LEU A 333 -1.82 14.26 -4.47
C LEU A 333 -2.94 13.23 -4.35
N GLY A 334 -2.66 12.10 -3.70
CA GLY A 334 -3.63 11.07 -3.35
C GLY A 334 -3.78 10.93 -1.84
N GLY A 335 -5.02 11.04 -1.35
CA GLY A 335 -5.37 10.79 0.04
C GLY A 335 -5.78 12.06 0.80
N THR A 336 -5.77 11.97 2.13
CA THR A 336 -6.19 13.06 3.03
C THR A 336 -5.11 14.14 3.07
N PRO A 337 -5.39 15.39 2.63
CA PRO A 337 -4.37 16.42 2.57
C PRO A 337 -3.92 16.88 3.96
N THR A 338 -2.64 17.21 4.09
CA THR A 338 -2.02 17.71 5.32
C THR A 338 -1.19 18.96 5.07
N ASN A 339 -1.05 19.79 6.10
CA ASN A 339 -0.06 20.85 6.10
C ASN A 339 1.31 20.24 6.40
N PRO A 340 2.31 20.34 5.51
CA PRO A 340 3.61 19.69 5.69
C PRO A 340 4.41 20.26 6.87
N THR A 341 4.13 21.49 7.31
CA THR A 341 4.82 22.14 8.44
C THR A 341 4.22 21.76 9.78
N THR A 342 2.88 21.65 9.86
CA THR A 342 2.18 21.44 11.14
C THR A 342 1.61 20.03 11.30
N GLY A 343 1.56 19.23 10.24
CA GLY A 343 0.87 17.94 10.20
C GLY A 343 -0.66 18.04 10.28
N ALA A 344 -1.23 19.25 10.28
CA ALA A 344 -2.67 19.45 10.40
C ALA A 344 -3.42 18.93 9.17
N ILE A 345 -4.51 18.20 9.37
CA ILE A 345 -5.41 17.75 8.30
C ILE A 345 -6.10 18.96 7.66
N LEU A 346 -6.11 19.00 6.33
CA LEU A 346 -6.75 20.04 5.54
C LEU A 346 -7.98 19.48 4.82
N ALA A 347 -9.03 20.31 4.69
CA ALA A 347 -10.23 19.93 3.94
C ALA A 347 -9.99 19.79 2.43
N ARG A 348 -8.97 20.49 1.92
CA ARG A 348 -8.50 20.43 0.52
C ARG A 348 -7.00 20.75 0.47
N PRO A 349 -6.29 20.34 -0.58
CA PRO A 349 -4.94 20.79 -0.82
C PRO A 349 -4.91 22.30 -1.13
N PRO A 350 -3.85 23.01 -0.75
CA PRO A 350 -3.68 24.41 -1.13
C PRO A 350 -3.49 24.56 -2.65
N SER A 351 -3.92 25.71 -3.20
CA SER A 351 -3.93 26.04 -4.66
C SER A 351 -2.54 26.11 -5.29
N SER A 352 -1.52 26.27 -4.45
CA SER A 352 -0.16 25.82 -4.71
C SER A 352 0.25 25.03 -3.49
N LEU A 353 0.83 23.84 -3.68
CA LEU A 353 1.45 23.15 -2.56
C LEU A 353 2.56 24.11 -2.01
N PRO A 354 2.71 24.30 -0.69
CA PRO A 354 3.68 25.22 -0.07
C PRO A 354 5.05 24.55 0.17
N ALA A 355 6.14 25.22 -0.24
CA ALA A 355 7.48 24.64 -0.23
C ALA A 355 8.02 24.47 1.20
N VAL A 356 8.57 23.29 1.50
CA VAL A 356 9.37 23.06 2.69
C VAL A 356 10.79 23.62 2.42
N ALA A 357 10.96 24.93 2.65
CA ALA A 357 12.20 25.75 2.57
C ALA A 357 12.58 26.39 1.20
N PRO A 358 13.12 27.63 1.20
CA PRO A 358 13.28 28.48 0.00
C PRO A 358 14.38 28.08 -1.00
N ASN A 359 15.17 27.03 -0.74
CA ASN A 359 16.24 26.56 -1.64
C ASN A 359 16.09 25.08 -2.05
N GLN A 360 14.97 24.44 -1.69
CA GLN A 360 14.63 23.07 -2.09
C GLN A 360 13.49 23.18 -3.10
N GLY A 361 13.69 22.74 -4.34
CA GLY A 361 12.75 22.90 -5.46
C GLY A 361 11.43 22.13 -5.33
N GLY A 362 10.62 22.44 -4.32
CA GLY A 362 9.30 21.92 -4.00
C GLY A 362 9.21 20.40 -3.75
N LEU A 363 8.08 19.82 -3.35
CA LEU A 363 6.86 20.34 -2.73
C LEU A 363 6.09 19.20 -2.03
N ILE A 364 6.77 18.08 -1.87
CA ILE A 364 6.39 16.71 -1.51
C ILE A 364 7.73 16.11 -1.02
N PRO A 365 7.79 15.34 0.08
CA PRO A 365 6.67 14.71 0.81
C PRO A 365 6.04 15.59 1.91
N GLY A 366 4.93 15.12 2.47
CA GLY A 366 4.26 15.67 3.66
C GLY A 366 2.89 16.31 3.42
N ASN A 367 2.36 16.25 2.20
CA ASN A 367 1.07 16.87 1.85
C ASN A 367 -0.11 15.91 1.93
N CYS A 368 0.13 14.63 2.17
CA CYS A 368 -0.93 13.72 2.58
C CYS A 368 -0.61 13.03 3.91
N GLN A 369 -1.67 12.60 4.58
CA GLN A 369 -1.60 11.90 5.85
C GLN A 369 -1.03 10.49 5.66
N SER A 370 0.22 10.29 6.04
CA SER A 370 0.92 9.01 5.94
C SER A 370 0.36 7.96 6.92
N PRO A 371 0.10 6.72 6.49
CA PRO A 371 -0.28 5.62 7.38
C PRO A 371 0.87 5.16 8.30
N ILE A 372 2.11 5.64 8.09
CA ILE A 372 3.23 5.41 9.02
C ILE A 372 3.07 6.24 10.29
N THR A 373 2.43 7.41 10.18
CA THR A 373 2.39 8.40 11.25
C THR A 373 1.00 8.58 11.86
N ASN A 374 -0.04 8.01 11.25
CA ASN A 374 -1.40 8.06 11.78
C ASN A 374 -2.24 6.80 11.50
N VAL A 375 -2.77 6.19 12.56
CA VAL A 375 -3.68 5.03 12.48
C VAL A 375 -5.03 5.35 11.82
N ASN A 376 -5.40 6.63 11.75
CA ASN A 376 -6.61 7.11 11.10
C ASN A 376 -6.33 7.65 9.69
N ALA A 377 -5.14 7.41 9.14
CA ALA A 377 -4.82 7.82 7.77
C ALA A 377 -5.83 7.21 6.79
N GLN A 378 -6.54 8.09 6.08
CA GLN A 378 -7.40 7.72 4.97
C GLN A 378 -6.74 8.15 3.67
N GLY A 379 -6.43 7.17 2.85
CA GLY A 379 -5.65 7.32 1.64
C GLY A 379 -6.38 6.91 0.38
N VAL A 380 -5.61 6.72 -0.67
CA VAL A 380 -6.07 6.16 -1.94
C VAL A 380 -5.58 4.73 -2.09
N GLN A 381 -6.34 3.93 -2.82
CA GLN A 381 -5.82 2.75 -3.50
C GLN A 381 -6.11 2.86 -4.99
N PHE A 382 -5.06 2.90 -5.79
CA PHE A 382 -5.13 2.87 -7.24
C PHE A 382 -4.96 1.43 -7.71
N VAL A 383 -6.05 0.85 -8.22
CA VAL A 383 -6.11 -0.51 -8.72
C VAL A 383 -6.06 -0.47 -10.24
N PHE A 384 -5.04 -1.08 -10.83
CA PHE A 384 -4.85 -1.15 -12.28
C PHE A 384 -5.29 -2.53 -12.80
N GLY A 385 -6.24 -2.51 -13.73
CA GLY A 385 -6.71 -3.68 -14.47
C GLY A 385 -6.25 -3.69 -15.92
N GLY A 386 -6.39 -4.84 -16.58
CA GLY A 386 -6.06 -5.01 -18.00
C GLY A 386 -4.60 -4.66 -18.30
N ASN A 387 -4.37 -3.90 -19.36
CA ASN A 387 -3.05 -3.35 -19.74
C ASN A 387 -2.91 -1.85 -19.40
N SER A 388 -3.66 -1.37 -18.40
CA SER A 388 -3.58 0.02 -17.93
C SER A 388 -2.27 0.31 -17.25
N ARG A 389 -1.70 1.49 -17.51
CA ARG A 389 -0.39 1.87 -16.98
C ARG A 389 -0.29 3.32 -16.53
N LEU A 390 0.72 3.61 -15.73
CA LEU A 390 1.07 4.93 -15.19
C LEU A 390 2.48 5.34 -15.63
N TYR A 391 2.59 6.55 -16.19
CA TYR A 391 3.85 7.16 -16.63
C TYR A 391 4.06 8.52 -15.97
N LEU A 392 5.26 8.77 -15.43
CA LEU A 392 5.67 10.08 -14.90
C LEU A 392 6.69 10.74 -15.83
N ASN A 393 6.37 11.93 -16.33
CA ASN A 393 7.23 12.66 -17.25
C ASN A 393 8.35 13.44 -16.54
N GLY A 394 9.56 13.35 -17.07
CA GLY A 394 10.80 13.82 -16.48
C GLY A 394 11.02 15.32 -16.45
N GLY A 395 10.66 16.01 -17.55
CA GLY A 395 10.79 17.47 -17.73
C GLY A 395 12.16 18.09 -17.39
N SER A 396 12.81 18.77 -18.33
CA SER A 396 14.14 19.37 -18.09
C SER A 396 14.17 20.50 -17.04
N SER A 397 13.06 21.21 -16.86
CA SER A 397 12.96 22.35 -15.94
C SER A 397 12.34 21.98 -14.59
N ARG A 398 11.25 21.20 -14.63
CA ARG A 398 10.51 20.67 -13.48
C ARG A 398 9.81 19.37 -13.92
N GLY A 399 10.05 18.24 -13.25
CA GLY A 399 9.41 16.98 -13.56
C GLY A 399 8.00 16.85 -12.97
N ALA A 400 7.34 15.73 -13.25
CA ALA A 400 6.12 15.33 -12.58
C ALA A 400 6.36 15.13 -11.08
N ARG A 401 5.40 15.54 -10.24
CA ARG A 401 5.48 15.34 -8.79
C ARG A 401 4.22 14.62 -8.29
N MET A 402 4.40 13.53 -7.55
CA MET A 402 3.31 12.67 -7.09
C MET A 402 3.54 12.25 -5.64
N GLU A 403 2.53 12.44 -4.79
CA GLU A 403 2.49 11.93 -3.41
C GLU A 403 1.21 11.12 -3.22
N LEU A 404 1.34 9.83 -2.92
CA LEU A 404 0.20 8.95 -2.65
C LEU A 404 0.31 8.44 -1.22
N CYS A 405 -0.73 8.68 -0.42
CA CYS A 405 -0.89 8.05 0.88
C CYS A 405 -1.92 6.95 0.81
N ALA A 406 -1.58 5.77 1.33
CA ALA A 406 -2.50 4.65 1.49
C ALA A 406 -3.34 4.79 2.78
N THR A 407 -4.42 4.02 2.87
CA THR A 407 -5.21 3.88 4.11
C THR A 407 -4.49 2.94 5.08
N TYR A 408 -4.43 3.31 6.36
CA TYR A 408 -3.83 2.44 7.38
C TYR A 408 -4.69 1.19 7.62
N HIS A 409 -4.02 0.04 7.77
CA HIS A 409 -4.63 -1.23 8.18
C HIS A 409 -3.80 -1.85 9.31
N VAL A 410 -4.47 -2.53 10.24
CA VAL A 410 -3.83 -3.20 11.39
C VAL A 410 -3.41 -4.64 11.07
N ASP A 411 -4.05 -5.24 10.07
CA ASP A 411 -4.03 -6.66 9.74
C ASP A 411 -3.48 -6.97 8.35
N ARG A 412 -3.17 -5.94 7.57
CA ARG A 412 -2.52 -6.03 6.26
C ARG A 412 -1.72 -4.76 5.98
N PRO A 413 -0.77 -4.78 5.03
CA PRO A 413 -0.08 -3.57 4.65
C PRO A 413 -1.05 -2.52 4.07
N PRO A 414 -0.85 -1.22 4.35
CA PRO A 414 -1.45 -0.14 3.57
C PRO A 414 -1.02 -0.28 2.10
N ILE A 415 -1.96 -0.28 1.14
CA ILE A 415 -1.66 -0.44 -0.29
C ILE A 415 -2.22 0.74 -1.08
N GLU A 416 -1.36 1.53 -1.71
CA GLU A 416 -1.67 2.68 -2.57
C GLU A 416 -1.68 2.33 -4.05
N LEU A 417 -0.84 1.39 -4.49
CA LEU A 417 -0.82 0.88 -5.87
C LEU A 417 -1.07 -0.62 -5.87
N TYR A 418 -2.06 -1.06 -6.64
CA TYR A 418 -2.44 -2.47 -6.74
C TYR A 418 -2.53 -2.91 -8.21
N GLY A 419 -1.76 -3.93 -8.60
CA GLY A 419 -1.93 -4.62 -9.89
C GLY A 419 -2.96 -5.74 -9.76
N LEU A 420 -4.09 -5.64 -10.47
CA LEU A 420 -5.20 -6.58 -10.31
C LEU A 420 -4.82 -7.99 -10.77
N LYS A 421 -4.75 -8.97 -9.88
CA LYS A 421 -4.32 -10.34 -10.26
C LYS A 421 -5.31 -11.09 -11.13
N THR A 422 -6.58 -11.03 -10.73
CA THR A 422 -7.64 -11.86 -11.28
C THR A 422 -8.77 -10.97 -11.75
N GLY A 423 -9.42 -11.38 -12.83
CA GLY A 423 -10.57 -10.68 -13.34
C GLY A 423 -11.16 -11.40 -14.52
N ASN A 424 -12.39 -11.04 -14.85
CA ASN A 424 -13.14 -11.66 -15.93
C ASN A 424 -12.88 -10.94 -17.25
N THR A 425 -13.06 -11.63 -18.37
CA THR A 425 -13.28 -10.96 -19.65
C THR A 425 -14.75 -10.56 -19.72
N PRO A 426 -15.08 -9.34 -20.15
CA PRO A 426 -16.47 -8.95 -20.39
C PRO A 426 -17.17 -9.95 -21.31
N SER A 427 -18.38 -10.38 -20.95
CA SER A 427 -19.24 -11.21 -21.79
C SER A 427 -20.37 -10.39 -22.40
N SER A 428 -20.74 -10.70 -23.63
CA SER A 428 -21.86 -10.04 -24.31
C SER A 428 -23.18 -10.37 -23.62
N ALA A 429 -24.02 -9.36 -23.44
CA ALA A 429 -25.35 -9.45 -22.84
C ALA A 429 -26.40 -8.82 -23.79
N PRO A 430 -27.59 -9.43 -23.93
CA PRO A 430 -28.68 -8.86 -24.70
C PRO A 430 -29.67 -8.08 -23.82
N ALA A 431 -30.31 -7.06 -24.40
CA ALA A 431 -31.55 -6.47 -23.91
C ALA A 431 -32.51 -6.32 -25.10
N ASN A 432 -33.35 -7.32 -25.31
CA ASN A 432 -34.19 -7.46 -26.50
C ASN A 432 -35.66 -7.17 -26.21
N GLY A 433 -36.40 -6.79 -27.25
CA GLY A 433 -37.85 -6.58 -27.18
C GLY A 433 -38.25 -5.42 -26.28
N LEU A 434 -37.41 -4.38 -26.19
CA LEU A 434 -37.70 -3.19 -25.40
C LEU A 434 -38.81 -2.40 -26.11
N ILE A 435 -39.92 -2.13 -25.41
CA ILE A 435 -41.10 -1.48 -25.98
C ILE A 435 -41.41 -0.15 -25.26
N PRO A 436 -42.09 0.80 -25.93
CA PRO A 436 -42.59 2.01 -25.30
C PRO A 436 -43.50 1.75 -24.10
N SER A 437 -43.40 2.59 -23.08
CA SER A 437 -44.24 2.50 -21.86
C SER A 437 -44.67 3.85 -21.28
N GLY A 438 -44.07 4.97 -21.71
CA GLY A 438 -44.38 6.30 -21.17
C GLY A 438 -45.27 7.15 -22.08
N ALA A 439 -45.67 8.33 -21.58
CA ALA A 439 -46.55 9.25 -22.30
C ALA A 439 -45.95 9.72 -23.64
N VAL A 440 -46.70 9.54 -24.72
CA VAL A 440 -46.31 9.92 -26.08
C VAL A 440 -46.52 11.42 -26.28
N THR A 441 -45.54 12.08 -26.90
CA THR A 441 -45.67 13.48 -27.32
C THR A 441 -45.60 13.57 -28.84
N THR A 442 -46.30 14.56 -29.39
CA THR A 442 -46.33 14.78 -30.84
C THR A 442 -46.07 16.24 -31.14
N THR A 443 -45.24 16.54 -32.13
CA THR A 443 -45.01 17.89 -32.64
C THR A 443 -45.47 17.98 -34.09
N GLN A 444 -46.42 18.90 -34.35
CA GLN A 444 -47.27 18.82 -35.53
C GLN A 444 -47.63 20.20 -36.10
N PRO A 445 -46.69 20.89 -36.76
CA PRO A 445 -47.01 22.18 -37.35
C PRO A 445 -47.99 22.08 -38.55
N GLN A 446 -48.19 20.88 -39.14
CA GLN A 446 -48.83 20.72 -40.46
C GLN A 446 -49.68 19.43 -40.63
N GLY A 447 -50.19 18.85 -39.53
CA GLY A 447 -51.03 17.65 -39.54
C GLY A 447 -51.54 17.27 -38.15
N THR A 448 -52.22 16.13 -38.03
CA THR A 448 -52.75 15.60 -36.75
C THR A 448 -52.49 14.10 -36.61
N TRP A 449 -51.78 13.70 -35.56
CA TRP A 449 -51.69 12.35 -35.03
C TRP A 449 -52.93 12.03 -34.21
N THR A 450 -53.54 10.89 -34.51
CA THR A 450 -54.66 10.30 -33.78
C THR A 450 -54.20 8.97 -33.19
N ASN A 451 -54.80 8.58 -32.06
CA ASN A 451 -54.44 7.36 -31.33
C ASN A 451 -52.94 7.26 -30.94
N ALA A 452 -52.21 8.38 -30.85
CA ALA A 452 -50.81 8.41 -30.45
C ALA A 452 -50.65 8.17 -28.94
N THR A 453 -50.71 6.90 -28.52
CA THR A 453 -50.54 6.46 -27.14
C THR A 453 -49.46 5.38 -27.06
N ALA A 454 -48.89 5.12 -25.87
CA ALA A 454 -47.89 4.06 -25.73
C ALA A 454 -48.45 2.69 -26.11
N ALA A 455 -49.70 2.40 -25.74
CA ALA A 455 -50.39 1.16 -26.07
C ALA A 455 -50.56 0.95 -27.59
N ALA A 456 -50.73 2.04 -28.33
CA ALA A 456 -50.91 2.05 -29.78
C ALA A 456 -49.61 1.82 -30.58
N VAL A 457 -48.45 1.90 -29.94
CA VAL A 457 -47.14 1.81 -30.60
C VAL A 457 -46.18 0.83 -29.91
N SER A 458 -46.68 0.05 -28.94
CA SER A 458 -45.88 -0.89 -28.13
C SER A 458 -46.03 -2.35 -28.52
N ALA A 459 -47.08 -2.71 -29.25
CA ALA A 459 -47.33 -4.08 -29.68
C ALA A 459 -48.09 -4.09 -31.00
N ASP A 460 -47.90 -5.14 -31.79
CA ASP A 460 -48.75 -5.46 -32.94
C ASP A 460 -50.13 -5.92 -32.44
N ASN A 461 -50.95 -4.95 -32.07
CA ASN A 461 -52.28 -5.15 -31.50
C ASN A 461 -53.39 -4.52 -32.37
N GLY A 462 -53.01 -3.95 -33.53
CA GLY A 462 -53.91 -3.28 -34.46
C GLY A 462 -54.41 -1.91 -33.99
N LEU A 463 -53.88 -1.37 -32.89
CA LEU A 463 -54.19 -0.02 -32.41
C LEU A 463 -53.18 0.98 -33.00
N GLU A 464 -53.15 1.18 -34.32
CA GLU A 464 -52.11 2.02 -34.93
C GLU A 464 -52.26 3.52 -34.58
N ALA A 465 -51.15 4.21 -34.37
CA ALA A 465 -51.10 5.67 -34.35
C ALA A 465 -51.11 6.18 -35.80
N THR A 466 -52.03 7.10 -36.12
CA THR A 466 -52.21 7.58 -37.50
C THR A 466 -51.97 9.07 -37.60
N TRP A 467 -51.04 9.48 -38.47
CA TRP A 467 -50.82 10.87 -38.83
C TRP A 467 -51.47 11.21 -40.16
N THR A 468 -52.33 12.22 -40.18
CA THR A 468 -52.95 12.73 -41.41
C THR A 468 -52.53 14.16 -41.70
N THR A 469 -52.27 14.45 -42.97
CA THR A 469 -51.99 15.81 -43.47
C THR A 469 -52.80 16.11 -44.73
N THR A 470 -53.10 17.39 -44.95
CA THR A 470 -53.87 17.90 -46.09
C THR A 470 -53.14 19.07 -46.75
N GLY A 471 -53.31 19.22 -48.07
CA GLY A 471 -52.75 20.33 -48.85
C GLY A 471 -51.46 19.97 -49.60
N SER A 472 -50.92 20.94 -50.33
CA SER A 472 -49.71 20.77 -51.14
C SER A 472 -48.42 21.09 -50.38
N GLY A 473 -47.31 20.52 -50.84
CA GLY A 473 -45.96 20.80 -50.35
C GLY A 473 -45.40 19.74 -49.41
N THR A 474 -44.20 20.02 -48.87
CA THR A 474 -43.51 19.12 -47.94
C THR A 474 -44.00 19.34 -46.53
N LYS A 475 -44.49 18.27 -45.90
CA LYS A 475 -45.06 18.26 -44.56
C LYS A 475 -44.30 17.30 -43.66
N ASN A 476 -44.11 17.68 -42.40
CA ASN A 476 -43.41 16.87 -41.41
C ASN A 476 -44.34 16.52 -40.24
N GLY A 477 -44.36 15.25 -39.86
CA GLY A 477 -45.03 14.73 -38.67
C GLY A 477 -44.02 14.07 -37.75
N THR A 478 -44.11 14.32 -36.45
CA THR A 478 -43.20 13.70 -35.46
C THR A 478 -43.97 13.15 -34.27
N ILE A 479 -43.57 11.97 -33.83
CA ILE A 479 -44.08 11.28 -32.64
C ILE A 479 -42.87 10.84 -31.80
N THR A 480 -42.81 11.27 -30.55
CA THR A 480 -41.76 10.92 -29.60
C THR A 480 -42.32 9.99 -28.54
N VAL A 481 -41.68 8.83 -28.42
CA VAL A 481 -42.16 7.69 -27.65
C VAL A 481 -41.12 7.33 -26.59
N PRO A 482 -41.40 7.50 -25.30
CA PRO A 482 -40.49 7.13 -24.22
C PRO A 482 -40.74 5.70 -23.71
N GLY A 483 -39.78 5.18 -22.94
CA GLY A 483 -40.01 4.04 -22.05
C GLY A 483 -39.45 2.70 -22.51
N PHE A 484 -38.49 2.70 -23.45
CA PHE A 484 -37.75 1.52 -23.91
C PHE A 484 -36.78 0.98 -22.83
N ALA A 485 -37.28 0.63 -21.64
CA ALA A 485 -36.48 0.26 -20.48
C ALA A 485 -36.31 -1.27 -20.37
N PRO A 486 -35.08 -1.80 -20.14
CA PRO A 486 -34.88 -3.21 -19.81
C PRO A 486 -35.32 -3.53 -18.38
N ALA A 487 -35.55 -4.81 -18.09
CA ALA A 487 -35.89 -5.28 -16.74
C ALA A 487 -34.77 -5.01 -15.72
N THR A 488 -33.52 -5.11 -16.17
CA THR A 488 -32.33 -4.70 -15.41
C THR A 488 -31.62 -3.62 -16.20
N ALA A 489 -31.44 -2.45 -15.60
CA ALA A 489 -30.76 -1.34 -16.26
C ALA A 489 -29.33 -1.74 -16.65
N VAL A 490 -28.93 -1.33 -17.85
CA VAL A 490 -27.53 -1.47 -18.27
C VAL A 490 -26.73 -0.41 -17.50
N PRO A 491 -25.67 -0.79 -16.77
CA PRO A 491 -24.88 0.18 -16.01
C PRO A 491 -24.08 1.11 -16.94
N ALA A 492 -23.72 2.29 -16.45
CA ALA A 492 -22.73 3.15 -17.10
C ALA A 492 -21.36 2.43 -17.18
N GLY A 493 -20.57 2.76 -18.19
CA GLY A 493 -19.35 2.05 -18.60
C GLY A 493 -19.63 0.87 -19.53
N ALA A 494 -20.90 0.52 -19.77
CA ALA A 494 -21.23 -0.56 -20.71
C ALA A 494 -20.96 -0.14 -22.16
N ILE A 495 -20.47 -1.10 -22.95
CA ILE A 495 -20.14 -0.89 -24.35
C ILE A 495 -21.22 -1.51 -25.22
N LEU A 496 -22.02 -0.67 -25.87
CA LEU A 496 -23.00 -1.11 -26.86
C LEU A 496 -22.27 -1.59 -28.12
N THR A 497 -22.59 -2.79 -28.59
CA THR A 497 -21.97 -3.40 -29.78
C THR A 497 -22.95 -3.73 -30.88
N GLY A 498 -24.25 -3.72 -30.57
CA GLY A 498 -25.30 -3.81 -31.57
C GLY A 498 -26.58 -3.17 -31.06
N ALA A 499 -27.31 -2.52 -31.97
CA ALA A 499 -28.65 -2.04 -31.70
C ALA A 499 -29.51 -2.20 -32.95
N LYS A 500 -30.72 -2.75 -32.78
CA LYS A 500 -31.68 -2.93 -33.88
C LYS A 500 -33.01 -2.33 -33.50
N LEU A 501 -33.53 -1.45 -34.34
CA LEU A 501 -34.87 -0.91 -34.22
C LEU A 501 -35.80 -1.70 -35.13
N ARG A 502 -36.88 -2.24 -34.58
CA ARG A 502 -37.96 -2.84 -35.37
C ARG A 502 -39.14 -1.87 -35.38
N VAL A 503 -39.59 -1.51 -36.57
CA VAL A 503 -40.68 -0.57 -36.79
C VAL A 503 -41.75 -1.26 -37.61
N LYS A 504 -42.98 -1.35 -37.10
CA LYS A 504 -44.14 -1.71 -37.92
C LYS A 504 -44.89 -0.45 -38.32
N HIS A 505 -44.91 -0.16 -39.61
CA HIS A 505 -45.47 1.10 -40.10
C HIS A 505 -45.93 0.99 -41.56
N LYS A 506 -46.68 2.01 -41.97
CA LYS A 506 -47.04 2.30 -43.36
C LYS A 506 -46.81 3.79 -43.59
N ASP A 507 -45.99 4.11 -44.58
CA ASP A 507 -45.75 5.51 -44.96
C ASP A 507 -46.38 5.79 -46.33
N VAL A 508 -46.54 7.06 -46.67
CA VAL A 508 -46.94 7.50 -48.02
C VAL A 508 -46.05 8.68 -48.47
N GLY A 509 -44.84 8.74 -47.91
CA GLY A 509 -43.95 9.90 -47.96
C GLY A 509 -42.62 9.64 -48.65
N ASN A 510 -41.74 10.64 -48.55
CA ASN A 510 -40.41 10.63 -49.15
C ASN A 510 -39.33 10.14 -48.17
N GLN A 511 -39.58 10.20 -46.87
CA GLN A 511 -38.60 9.77 -45.86
C GLN A 511 -39.27 9.49 -44.51
N SER A 512 -38.81 8.42 -43.87
CA SER A 512 -39.10 8.09 -42.48
C SER A 512 -37.80 7.95 -41.72
N THR A 513 -37.73 8.49 -40.50
CA THR A 513 -36.53 8.41 -39.67
C THR A 513 -36.84 8.19 -38.21
N ALA A 514 -35.85 7.69 -37.47
CA ALA A 514 -35.89 7.51 -36.03
C ALA A 514 -34.65 8.14 -35.38
N ALA A 515 -34.81 8.88 -34.29
CA ALA A 515 -33.70 9.41 -33.48
C ALA A 515 -33.85 8.96 -32.02
N PHE A 516 -32.74 8.72 -31.33
CA PHE A 516 -32.71 8.15 -29.98
C PHE A 516 -32.17 9.16 -28.97
N GLN A 517 -32.74 9.17 -27.76
CA GLN A 517 -32.16 9.87 -26.62
C GLN A 517 -32.20 8.94 -25.42
N VAL A 518 -31.03 8.50 -24.96
CA VAL A 518 -30.91 7.70 -23.73
C VAL A 518 -31.29 8.58 -22.53
N ASN A 519 -31.95 7.98 -21.52
CA ASN A 519 -32.29 8.71 -20.30
C ASN A 519 -31.03 9.32 -19.64
N GLY A 520 -31.06 10.63 -19.40
CA GLY A 520 -29.92 11.38 -18.85
C GLY A 520 -29.00 12.02 -19.90
N ALA A 521 -29.05 11.56 -21.16
CA ALA A 521 -28.27 12.17 -22.23
C ALA A 521 -28.82 13.57 -22.59
N PRO A 522 -27.96 14.57 -22.82
CA PRO A 522 -28.37 15.96 -23.04
C PRO A 522 -29.01 16.19 -24.42
N THR A 523 -28.65 15.37 -25.40
CA THR A 523 -29.07 15.50 -26.80
C THR A 523 -29.53 14.17 -27.35
N ALA A 524 -30.43 14.19 -28.33
CA ALA A 524 -30.74 13.03 -29.14
C ALA A 524 -29.59 12.76 -30.14
N THR A 525 -29.47 11.52 -30.60
CA THR A 525 -28.71 11.17 -31.79
C THR A 525 -29.28 11.90 -33.01
N GLY A 526 -28.51 11.96 -34.08
CA GLY A 526 -29.06 12.19 -35.41
C GLY A 526 -30.00 11.06 -35.84
N ALA A 527 -30.59 11.25 -37.02
CA ALA A 527 -31.70 10.46 -37.48
C ALA A 527 -31.22 9.23 -38.28
N PHE A 528 -31.68 8.04 -37.87
CA PHE A 528 -31.55 6.80 -38.62
C PHE A 528 -32.65 6.71 -39.67
N THR A 529 -32.33 6.28 -40.88
CA THR A 529 -33.34 6.10 -41.94
C THR A 529 -34.12 4.82 -41.70
N VAL A 530 -35.44 4.92 -41.74
CA VAL A 530 -36.36 3.77 -41.73
C VAL A 530 -36.80 3.51 -43.18
N PRO A 531 -36.72 2.27 -43.70
CA PRO A 531 -37.19 1.94 -45.04
C PRO A 531 -38.64 2.39 -45.27
N LEU A 532 -38.98 2.85 -46.47
CA LEU A 532 -40.34 3.33 -46.76
C LEU A 532 -41.30 2.18 -47.06
N ARG A 533 -42.52 2.27 -46.51
CA ARG A 533 -43.61 1.30 -46.72
C ARG A 533 -44.83 1.94 -47.39
N ASN A 534 -44.70 2.26 -48.69
CA ASN A 534 -45.66 3.10 -49.43
C ASN A 534 -47.05 2.49 -49.70
N THR A 535 -47.20 1.17 -49.61
CA THR A 535 -48.43 0.46 -50.06
C THR A 535 -49.07 -0.39 -48.98
N THR A 536 -48.28 -1.08 -48.16
CA THR A 536 -48.75 -2.02 -47.14
C THR A 536 -48.02 -1.82 -45.82
N SER A 537 -48.75 -1.89 -44.70
CA SER A 537 -48.15 -1.97 -43.36
C SER A 537 -47.25 -3.19 -43.26
N GLY A 538 -46.06 -3.02 -42.70
CA GLY A 538 -45.06 -4.09 -42.58
C GLY A 538 -44.02 -3.77 -41.51
N VAL A 539 -43.28 -4.79 -41.10
CA VAL A 539 -42.18 -4.65 -40.14
C VAL A 539 -40.87 -4.46 -40.87
N ASP A 540 -40.14 -3.41 -40.55
CA ASP A 540 -38.76 -3.18 -40.95
C ASP A 540 -37.83 -3.29 -39.76
N THR A 541 -36.66 -3.90 -39.97
CA THR A 541 -35.59 -3.98 -38.98
C THR A 541 -34.44 -3.10 -39.46
N VAL A 542 -34.20 -2.02 -38.74
CA VAL A 542 -33.09 -1.10 -38.98
C VAL A 542 -31.95 -1.48 -38.05
N ASP A 543 -30.87 -1.99 -38.61
CA ASP A 543 -29.62 -2.18 -37.88
C ASP A 543 -28.93 -0.82 -37.72
N LEU A 544 -28.92 -0.30 -36.49
CA LEU A 544 -28.45 1.06 -36.23
C LEU A 544 -26.95 1.18 -36.51
N ALA A 545 -26.19 0.08 -36.41
CA ALA A 545 -24.75 0.07 -36.70
C ALA A 545 -24.43 0.37 -38.17
N THR A 546 -25.41 0.30 -39.07
CA THR A 546 -25.21 0.66 -40.50
C THR A 546 -25.01 2.17 -40.71
N ASN A 547 -25.45 3.01 -39.78
CA ASN A 547 -25.09 4.43 -39.73
C ASN A 547 -24.05 4.65 -38.63
N ALA A 548 -22.76 4.54 -39.01
CA ALA A 548 -21.65 4.56 -38.07
C ALA A 548 -21.69 5.79 -37.15
N THR A 549 -21.80 7.00 -37.67
CA THR A 549 -21.76 8.24 -36.87
C THR A 549 -22.85 8.26 -35.79
N GLU A 550 -24.09 7.90 -36.14
CA GLU A 550 -25.18 7.97 -35.17
C GLU A 550 -25.20 6.79 -34.21
N PHE A 551 -24.73 5.61 -34.65
CA PHE A 551 -24.51 4.50 -33.75
C PHE A 551 -23.42 4.82 -32.73
N GLN A 552 -22.34 5.46 -33.15
CA GLN A 552 -21.27 5.94 -32.27
C GLN A 552 -21.78 6.93 -31.21
N ASN A 553 -22.67 7.85 -31.60
CA ASN A 553 -23.35 8.75 -30.66
C ASN A 553 -24.22 7.98 -29.65
N LEU A 554 -25.01 7.00 -30.11
CA LEU A 554 -25.83 6.15 -29.24
C LEU A 554 -24.95 5.34 -28.27
N GLN A 555 -23.87 4.76 -28.77
CA GLN A 555 -22.93 3.98 -27.97
C GLN A 555 -22.27 4.82 -26.87
N ARG A 556 -21.87 6.07 -27.18
CA ARG A 556 -21.35 7.02 -26.20
C ARG A 556 -22.40 7.39 -25.15
N GLN A 557 -23.67 7.56 -25.54
CA GLN A 557 -24.74 7.81 -24.58
C GLN A 557 -24.96 6.63 -23.63
N VAL A 558 -24.98 5.39 -24.14
CA VAL A 558 -25.13 4.17 -23.32
C VAL A 558 -23.94 4.02 -22.37
N HIS A 559 -22.73 4.27 -22.86
CA HIS A 559 -21.53 4.24 -22.05
C HIS A 559 -21.59 5.26 -20.90
N ASP A 560 -21.85 6.52 -21.22
CA ASP A 560 -21.73 7.63 -20.26
C ASP A 560 -22.86 7.66 -19.22
N TYR A 561 -24.07 7.24 -19.60
CA TYR A 561 -25.27 7.38 -18.77
C TYR A 561 -25.89 6.03 -18.37
N GLY A 562 -25.35 4.91 -18.87
CA GLY A 562 -26.03 3.62 -18.79
C GLY A 562 -27.27 3.57 -19.68
N PHE A 563 -28.07 2.52 -19.53
CA PHE A 563 -29.35 2.40 -20.25
C PHE A 563 -30.45 1.91 -19.30
N SER A 564 -31.17 2.87 -18.72
CA SER A 564 -32.41 2.66 -17.97
C SER A 564 -33.67 2.83 -18.84
N GLY A 565 -33.47 3.19 -20.10
CA GLY A 565 -34.51 3.50 -21.06
C GLY A 565 -34.08 4.58 -22.04
N ALA A 566 -34.86 4.74 -23.09
CA ALA A 566 -34.66 5.80 -24.09
C ALA A 566 -35.99 6.40 -24.56
N LYS A 567 -35.87 7.54 -25.22
CA LYS A 567 -36.91 8.14 -26.07
C LYS A 567 -36.54 7.88 -27.51
N VAL A 568 -37.53 7.48 -28.31
CA VAL A 568 -37.41 7.35 -29.76
C VAL A 568 -38.30 8.38 -30.41
N THR A 569 -37.74 9.25 -31.23
CA THR A 569 -38.50 10.20 -32.04
C THR A 569 -38.61 9.64 -33.46
N TYR A 570 -39.80 9.20 -33.83
CA TYR A 570 -40.12 8.79 -35.19
C TYR A 570 -40.63 10.00 -35.96
N ALA A 571 -40.00 10.30 -37.09
CA ALA A 571 -40.33 11.44 -37.94
C ALA A 571 -40.64 10.96 -39.35
N VAL A 572 -41.68 11.54 -39.93
CA VAL A 572 -42.07 11.27 -41.32
C VAL A 572 -42.14 12.57 -42.10
N LYS A 573 -41.65 12.51 -43.34
CA LYS A 573 -41.66 13.59 -44.30
C LYS A 573 -42.46 13.15 -45.51
N VAL A 574 -43.56 13.84 -45.76
CA VAL A 574 -44.47 13.55 -46.86
C VAL A 574 -44.48 14.76 -47.80
N THR A 575 -44.28 14.53 -49.09
CA THR A 575 -44.47 15.55 -50.12
C THR A 575 -45.64 15.10 -50.98
N SER A 576 -46.78 15.78 -50.88
CA SER A 576 -47.98 15.36 -51.60
C SER A 576 -48.87 16.50 -52.01
N ASN A 577 -49.68 16.24 -53.05
CA ASN A 577 -50.86 17.00 -53.42
C ASN A 577 -52.09 16.13 -53.07
N GLY A 578 -52.53 16.11 -51.81
CA GLY A 578 -53.68 15.29 -51.41
C GLY A 578 -53.71 14.91 -49.92
N ASN A 579 -54.70 14.09 -49.56
CA ASN A 579 -54.85 13.53 -48.20
C ASN A 579 -53.94 12.32 -48.05
N ASN A 580 -52.94 12.45 -47.20
CA ASN A 580 -51.98 11.39 -46.93
C ASN A 580 -52.08 10.94 -45.47
N ALA A 581 -52.05 9.62 -45.27
CA ALA A 581 -52.09 8.99 -43.96
C ALA A 581 -50.85 8.10 -43.79
N VAL A 582 -50.11 8.35 -42.70
CA VAL A 582 -49.01 7.50 -42.23
C VAL A 582 -49.50 6.77 -40.99
N THR A 583 -49.21 5.48 -40.87
CA THR A 583 -49.51 4.71 -39.66
C THR A 583 -48.25 4.12 -39.03
N LEU A 584 -48.23 4.12 -37.70
CA LEU A 584 -47.19 3.53 -36.88
C LEU A 584 -47.88 2.60 -35.87
N ASP A 585 -47.59 1.31 -35.94
CA ASP A 585 -48.25 0.26 -35.15
C ASP A 585 -47.35 -0.25 -34.02
N SER A 586 -46.05 -0.42 -34.26
CA SER A 586 -45.14 -0.81 -33.18
C SER A 586 -43.71 -0.34 -33.37
N LEU A 587 -43.06 -0.06 -32.24
CA LEU A 587 -41.62 0.15 -32.12
C LEU A 587 -41.07 -0.82 -31.08
N SER A 588 -39.99 -1.51 -31.42
CA SER A 588 -39.19 -2.25 -30.43
C SER A 588 -37.71 -2.09 -30.68
N LEU A 589 -36.93 -2.11 -29.60
CA LEU A 589 -35.49 -1.94 -29.61
C LEU A 589 -34.82 -3.20 -29.04
N ASP A 590 -33.84 -3.72 -29.78
CA ASP A 590 -32.95 -4.78 -29.34
C ASP A 590 -31.53 -4.21 -29.17
N LEU A 591 -30.89 -4.48 -28.04
CA LEU A 591 -29.53 -4.05 -27.73
C LEU A 591 -28.63 -5.26 -27.44
N THR A 592 -27.37 -5.16 -27.83
CA THR A 592 -26.29 -6.09 -27.47
C THR A 592 -25.13 -5.28 -26.92
N TYR A 593 -24.65 -5.61 -25.72
CA TYR A 593 -23.65 -4.81 -25.00
C TYR A 593 -22.71 -5.67 -24.15
N TYR A 594 -21.59 -5.10 -23.73
CA TYR A 594 -20.72 -5.65 -22.70
C TYR A 594 -20.84 -4.81 -21.43
N VAL A 595 -20.91 -5.46 -20.28
CA VAL A 595 -20.87 -4.78 -18.97
C VAL A 595 -19.43 -4.62 -18.49
N PRO A 596 -19.10 -3.56 -17.75
CA PRO A 596 -17.82 -3.45 -17.07
C PRO A 596 -17.59 -4.64 -16.15
N VAL A 597 -16.36 -5.15 -16.13
CA VAL A 597 -15.90 -6.17 -15.18
C VAL A 597 -14.52 -5.79 -14.66
N LEU A 598 -14.14 -6.30 -13.49
CA LEU A 598 -12.77 -6.23 -13.02
C LEU A 598 -11.92 -7.15 -13.92
N ARG A 599 -10.93 -6.61 -14.62
CA ARG A 599 -10.00 -7.35 -15.49
C ARG A 599 -8.65 -7.46 -14.79
N GLY A 600 -8.13 -8.68 -14.64
CA GLY A 600 -6.77 -8.86 -14.17
C GLY A 600 -5.75 -8.19 -15.11
N GLU A 601 -4.57 -7.89 -14.61
CA GLU A 601 -3.42 -7.41 -15.39
C GLU A 601 -3.17 -8.38 -16.55
N GLN A 602 -2.99 -7.83 -17.74
CA GLN A 602 -2.85 -8.57 -19.00
C GLN A 602 -1.89 -7.85 -19.96
N GLY A 603 -1.59 -8.52 -21.07
CA GLY A 603 -0.83 -7.94 -22.18
C GLY A 603 0.63 -7.67 -21.82
N THR A 604 1.15 -6.54 -22.32
CA THR A 604 2.56 -6.15 -22.19
C THR A 604 2.94 -5.74 -20.76
N ASN A 605 1.99 -5.61 -19.84
CA ASN A 605 2.26 -5.26 -18.44
C ASN A 605 2.85 -6.44 -17.66
N ILE A 606 2.52 -7.67 -18.09
CA ILE A 606 3.08 -8.89 -17.54
C ILE A 606 4.46 -9.12 -18.16
N GLU A 607 5.53 -9.04 -17.37
CA GLU A 607 6.88 -9.25 -17.91
C GLU A 607 7.06 -10.70 -18.39
N THR A 608 7.29 -10.83 -19.70
CA THR A 608 7.68 -12.07 -20.39
C THR A 608 8.86 -11.77 -21.32
N GLY A 609 10.08 -11.66 -20.78
CA GLY A 609 11.28 -11.69 -21.60
C GLY A 609 11.71 -10.38 -22.30
N GLY A 610 11.48 -9.21 -21.69
CA GLY A 610 12.22 -7.98 -22.02
C GLY A 610 11.55 -6.99 -22.98
N THR A 611 10.43 -7.32 -23.63
CA THR A 611 9.64 -6.41 -24.50
C THR A 611 8.37 -5.87 -23.83
N SER A 612 8.26 -6.02 -22.51
CA SER A 612 7.10 -5.63 -21.70
C SER A 612 7.13 -4.14 -21.36
N THR A 613 5.95 -3.52 -21.29
CA THR A 613 5.78 -2.13 -20.83
C THR A 613 5.47 -2.11 -19.34
N PRO A 614 6.18 -1.34 -18.50
CA PRO A 614 5.95 -1.35 -17.06
C PRO A 614 4.52 -0.94 -16.69
N LEU A 615 4.01 -1.47 -15.58
CA LEU A 615 2.79 -0.96 -14.96
C LEU A 615 2.99 0.51 -14.56
N LEU A 616 4.17 0.80 -13.98
CA LEU A 616 4.59 2.11 -13.56
C LEU A 616 6.01 2.36 -14.06
N TRP A 617 6.21 3.47 -14.76
CA TRP A 617 7.56 3.95 -15.06
C TRP A 617 7.74 5.46 -15.01
N THR A 618 8.99 5.84 -14.79
CA THR A 618 9.43 7.22 -14.88
C THR A 618 10.24 7.45 -16.16
N ASP A 619 10.21 8.67 -16.68
CA ASP A 619 11.04 9.08 -17.81
C ASP A 619 12.52 8.76 -17.56
N ASN A 620 13.18 8.13 -18.52
CA ASN A 620 14.59 7.75 -18.44
C ASN A 620 15.53 8.80 -19.05
N SER A 621 15.03 9.99 -19.40
CA SER A 621 15.87 11.12 -19.79
C SER A 621 16.87 11.45 -18.67
N GLY A 622 18.16 11.52 -18.99
CA GLY A 622 19.24 11.63 -17.98
C GLY A 622 19.27 12.92 -17.14
N ASN A 623 18.30 13.82 -17.33
CA ASN A 623 18.08 15.01 -16.52
C ASN A 623 16.59 15.14 -16.14
N ASN A 624 15.95 14.02 -15.80
CA ASN A 624 14.62 14.05 -15.21
C ASN A 624 14.68 14.71 -13.81
N LYS A 625 13.59 15.36 -13.40
CA LYS A 625 13.44 15.98 -12.07
C LYS A 625 12.14 15.50 -11.41
N ILE A 626 11.92 14.19 -11.50
CA ILE A 626 10.69 13.53 -11.02
C ILE A 626 10.76 13.39 -9.51
N ASN A 627 9.65 13.71 -8.85
CA ASN A 627 9.48 13.59 -7.41
C ASN A 627 8.29 12.65 -7.14
N MET A 628 8.54 11.39 -6.83
CA MET A 628 7.50 10.38 -6.59
C MET A 628 7.63 9.85 -5.17
N TYR A 629 6.52 9.86 -4.42
CA TYR A 629 6.47 9.48 -3.02
C TYR A 629 5.26 8.61 -2.74
N LEU A 630 5.53 7.38 -2.30
CA LEU A 630 4.53 6.35 -2.04
C LEU A 630 4.56 6.01 -0.55
N HIS A 631 3.54 6.47 0.18
CA HIS A 631 3.38 6.24 1.62
C HIS A 631 2.56 4.98 1.91
N GLY A 632 2.76 3.93 1.12
CA GLY A 632 2.19 2.61 1.34
C GLY A 632 2.96 1.54 0.54
N THR A 633 2.40 0.34 0.50
CA THR A 633 2.93 -0.79 -0.26
C THR A 633 2.46 -0.70 -1.71
N THR A 634 3.39 -0.69 -2.64
CA THR A 634 3.08 -0.98 -4.04
C THR A 634 3.04 -2.48 -4.23
N TYR A 635 1.86 -3.02 -4.58
CA TYR A 635 1.62 -4.45 -4.73
C TYR A 635 1.12 -4.78 -6.15
N ALA A 636 2.03 -5.15 -7.03
CA ALA A 636 1.76 -5.48 -8.44
C ALA A 636 2.42 -6.82 -8.80
N PRO A 637 1.86 -7.96 -8.36
CA PRO A 637 2.51 -9.27 -8.48
C PRO A 637 2.72 -9.75 -9.93
N TYR A 638 1.98 -9.21 -10.90
CA TYR A 638 2.17 -9.50 -12.33
C TYR A 638 2.79 -8.32 -13.10
N GLY A 639 2.51 -7.08 -12.69
CA GLY A 639 3.16 -5.89 -13.19
C GLY A 639 4.65 -5.77 -12.81
N HIS A 640 5.42 -5.12 -13.67
CA HIS A 640 6.79 -4.69 -13.35
C HIS A 640 6.89 -3.18 -13.27
N MET A 641 7.90 -2.70 -12.56
CA MET A 641 8.14 -1.28 -12.29
C MET A 641 9.51 -0.86 -12.84
N ASP A 642 9.58 0.31 -13.48
CA ASP A 642 10.83 0.87 -14.01
C ASP A 642 11.04 2.31 -13.51
N ILE A 643 11.95 2.49 -12.56
CA ILE A 643 12.17 3.78 -11.91
C ILE A 643 13.55 4.33 -12.26
N THR A 644 13.60 5.33 -13.11
CA THR A 644 14.77 6.19 -13.27
C THR A 644 14.65 7.44 -12.40
N LEU A 645 15.58 7.62 -11.46
CA LEU A 645 15.69 8.74 -10.54
C LEU A 645 16.90 9.61 -10.91
N SER A 646 16.67 10.89 -11.17
CA SER A 646 17.71 11.90 -11.36
C SER A 646 17.35 13.16 -10.59
N ASN A 647 18.34 13.86 -10.03
CA ASN A 647 18.15 15.12 -9.29
C ASN A 647 17.05 15.08 -8.19
N PHE A 648 16.82 13.92 -7.58
CA PHE A 648 15.74 13.72 -6.61
C PHE A 648 16.16 14.13 -5.19
N SER A 649 15.16 14.45 -4.35
CA SER A 649 15.37 15.08 -3.03
C SER A 649 14.79 14.35 -1.83
N ALA A 650 14.00 13.28 -2.00
CA ALA A 650 13.60 12.39 -0.90
C ALA A 650 13.21 10.96 -1.36
N GLU A 651 12.77 10.12 -0.41
CA GLU A 651 12.43 8.69 -0.60
C GLU A 651 11.40 8.43 -1.70
N VAL A 652 11.36 7.21 -2.27
CA VAL A 652 10.36 6.83 -3.28
C VAL A 652 9.22 5.99 -2.71
N ALA A 653 9.50 4.97 -1.90
CA ALA A 653 8.47 4.13 -1.30
C ALA A 653 8.81 3.78 0.16
N LYS A 654 7.86 4.02 1.08
CA LYS A 654 8.10 3.90 2.53
C LYS A 654 7.48 2.66 3.18
N PHE A 655 6.76 1.83 2.43
CA PHE A 655 6.14 0.59 2.93
C PHE A 655 6.49 -0.63 2.07
N GLY A 656 7.59 -0.51 1.32
CA GLY A 656 8.11 -1.54 0.44
C GLY A 656 7.33 -1.74 -0.85
N VAL A 657 7.89 -2.57 -1.72
CA VAL A 657 7.33 -2.90 -3.03
C VAL A 657 7.34 -4.41 -3.24
N ILE A 658 6.23 -4.92 -3.77
CA ILE A 658 6.08 -6.32 -4.18
C ILE A 658 5.64 -6.31 -5.64
N VAL A 659 6.56 -6.63 -6.53
CA VAL A 659 6.37 -6.51 -7.97
C VAL A 659 6.80 -7.79 -8.69
N ARG A 660 6.40 -7.97 -9.95
CA ARG A 660 6.96 -9.06 -10.76
C ARG A 660 8.46 -8.87 -10.99
N SER A 661 8.87 -7.67 -11.34
CA SER A 661 10.27 -7.28 -11.39
C SER A 661 10.44 -5.78 -11.15
N LEU A 662 11.65 -5.42 -10.76
CA LEU A 662 12.04 -4.04 -10.52
C LEU A 662 13.22 -3.69 -11.41
N ARG A 663 13.04 -2.68 -12.25
CA ARG A 663 14.11 -1.98 -12.93
C ARG A 663 14.30 -0.62 -12.29
N PHE A 664 15.56 -0.23 -12.09
CA PHE A 664 15.86 1.07 -11.52
C PHE A 664 17.11 1.68 -12.13
N ASP A 665 17.19 3.01 -12.13
CA ASP A 665 18.43 3.73 -12.40
C ASP A 665 18.51 4.97 -11.53
N VAL A 666 19.72 5.29 -11.05
CA VAL A 666 20.03 6.48 -10.26
C VAL A 666 21.10 7.26 -11.01
N ASN A 667 20.71 8.32 -11.73
CA ASN A 667 21.60 9.03 -12.64
C ASN A 667 22.35 10.21 -11.96
N THR A 668 23.41 10.71 -12.60
CA THR A 668 24.46 11.63 -12.11
C THR A 668 24.04 13.08 -11.84
N GLY A 669 22.75 13.35 -11.61
CA GLY A 669 22.22 14.69 -11.34
C GLY A 669 22.47 15.23 -9.92
N ASN A 670 23.59 14.88 -9.28
CA ASN A 670 23.91 15.28 -7.89
C ASN A 670 22.70 15.13 -6.93
N PRO A 671 22.24 13.89 -6.63
CA PRO A 671 21.08 13.68 -5.77
C PRO A 671 21.30 14.32 -4.40
N LEU A 672 20.37 15.17 -3.97
CA LEU A 672 20.41 15.79 -2.65
C LEU A 672 20.00 14.80 -1.56
N PHE A 673 19.19 13.80 -1.92
CA PHE A 673 18.79 12.75 -1.01
C PHE A 673 19.87 11.70 -0.83
N THR A 674 20.15 11.38 0.44
CA THR A 674 21.19 10.43 0.82
C THR A 674 20.65 9.23 1.62
N GLY A 675 19.35 9.19 1.94
CA GLY A 675 18.72 8.09 2.67
C GLY A 675 18.28 6.92 1.77
N PRO A 676 17.48 5.98 2.30
CA PRO A 676 16.94 4.83 1.57
C PRO A 676 15.88 5.25 0.54
N VAL A 677 15.99 4.75 -0.69
CA VAL A 677 15.00 4.99 -1.77
C VAL A 677 13.75 4.14 -1.55
N PHE A 678 13.95 2.90 -1.14
CA PHE A 678 12.91 1.97 -0.73
C PHE A 678 13.10 1.63 0.74
N GLU A 679 12.03 1.70 1.51
CA GLU A 679 12.03 1.44 2.93
C GLU A 679 10.78 0.65 3.30
N ILE A 680 10.89 -0.19 4.33
CA ILE A 680 9.75 -0.63 5.13
C ILE A 680 9.89 -0.04 6.52
N PRO A 681 8.77 0.34 7.17
CA PRO A 681 8.84 0.84 8.52
C PRO A 681 9.33 -0.28 9.44
N ASP A 682 10.18 0.10 10.38
CA ASP A 682 10.55 -0.76 11.49
C ASP A 682 9.33 -1.19 12.30
N ASP A 683 9.44 -2.34 12.98
CA ASP A 683 8.39 -2.74 13.92
C ASP A 683 8.24 -1.67 14.99
N SER A 684 6.99 -1.39 15.36
CA SER A 684 6.62 -0.36 16.31
C SER A 684 5.37 -0.78 17.07
N PRO A 685 5.29 -0.66 18.40
CA PRO A 685 4.05 -0.82 19.15
C PRO A 685 3.10 0.37 18.98
N GLY A 686 3.50 1.44 18.27
CA GLY A 686 2.69 2.64 18.08
C GLY A 686 2.73 3.61 19.26
N PHE A 687 3.80 3.62 20.04
CA PHE A 687 3.93 4.52 21.20
C PHE A 687 4.35 5.96 20.82
N GLY A 688 4.56 6.26 19.53
CA GLY A 688 4.90 7.60 19.06
C GLY A 688 6.37 7.97 19.17
N PHE A 689 6.73 9.07 18.50
CA PHE A 689 8.11 9.56 18.36
C PHE A 689 8.76 9.97 19.68
N GLU A 690 7.94 10.12 20.71
CA GLU A 690 8.36 10.41 22.07
C GLU A 690 8.84 9.14 22.80
N THR A 691 8.60 7.94 22.26
CA THR A 691 8.89 6.68 22.94
C THR A 691 9.96 5.86 22.20
N THR A 692 10.94 5.35 22.95
CA THR A 692 11.92 4.36 22.48
C THR A 692 11.99 3.19 23.45
N LEU A 693 12.10 1.96 22.94
CA LEU A 693 12.32 0.76 23.74
C LEU A 693 13.76 0.32 23.57
N VAL A 694 14.45 0.13 24.69
CA VAL A 694 15.79 -0.42 24.70
C VAL A 694 15.81 -1.71 25.49
N ARG A 695 16.62 -2.65 25.01
CA ARG A 695 16.95 -3.88 25.71
C ARG A 695 18.30 -3.71 26.38
N LEU A 696 18.34 -3.91 27.69
CA LEU A 696 19.58 -3.95 28.44
C LEU A 696 19.94 -5.40 28.74
N ASN A 697 21.02 -5.87 28.12
CA ASN A 697 21.63 -7.16 28.38
C ASN A 697 22.74 -6.98 29.43
N VAL A 698 22.53 -7.51 30.63
CA VAL A 698 23.46 -7.36 31.75
C VAL A 698 24.32 -8.60 31.89
N TYR A 699 25.61 -8.42 31.68
CA TYR A 699 26.63 -9.43 31.89
C TYR A 699 27.32 -9.19 33.23
N VAL A 700 27.49 -10.25 34.02
CA VAL A 700 28.17 -10.18 35.31
C VAL A 700 29.49 -10.94 35.22
N CYS A 701 30.55 -10.34 35.76
CA CYS A 701 31.91 -10.87 35.76
C CYS A 701 32.45 -10.97 37.20
N PRO A 702 33.02 -12.12 37.61
CA PRO A 702 33.91 -12.18 38.76
C PRO A 702 35.17 -11.36 38.49
N GLY A 703 35.55 -10.49 39.43
CA GLY A 703 36.74 -9.64 39.38
C GLY A 703 36.44 -8.14 39.29
N ALA A 704 37.52 -7.36 39.24
CA ALA A 704 37.51 -5.90 39.27
C ALA A 704 37.08 -5.23 37.95
N SER A 705 36.99 -5.98 36.84
CA SER A 705 36.57 -5.44 35.54
C SER A 705 35.74 -6.42 34.72
N CYS A 706 34.93 -5.88 33.81
CA CYS A 706 34.07 -6.66 32.91
C CYS A 706 34.14 -6.14 31.46
N THR A 707 35.37 -5.93 30.94
CA THR A 707 35.59 -5.31 29.61
C THR A 707 35.27 -6.27 28.46
N SER A 708 35.74 -7.52 28.54
CA SER A 708 35.43 -8.57 27.57
C SER A 708 35.12 -9.88 28.30
N GLY A 709 33.86 -10.33 28.26
CA GLY A 709 33.41 -11.56 28.92
C GLY A 709 32.15 -11.37 29.77
N GLY A 710 31.94 -12.27 30.73
CA GLY A 710 30.79 -12.26 31.65
C GLY A 710 29.65 -13.17 31.21
N GLU A 711 28.95 -13.72 32.19
CA GLU A 711 27.73 -14.50 31.97
C GLU A 711 26.55 -13.55 31.87
N LEU A 712 25.70 -13.73 30.85
CA LEU A 712 24.45 -12.98 30.75
C LEU A 712 23.57 -13.39 31.92
N ALA A 713 23.31 -12.47 32.85
CA ALA A 713 22.63 -12.73 34.13
C ALA A 713 21.22 -12.11 34.21
N LEU A 714 20.95 -11.07 33.40
CA LEU A 714 19.66 -10.37 33.37
C LEU A 714 19.41 -9.76 31.99
N LYS A 715 18.16 -9.86 31.52
CA LYS A 715 17.61 -9.08 30.40
C LYS A 715 16.47 -8.21 30.91
N THR A 716 16.50 -6.92 30.60
CA THR A 716 15.40 -6.00 30.91
C THR A 716 15.04 -5.17 29.68
N LYS A 717 13.74 -4.99 29.43
CA LYS A 717 13.22 -4.09 28.38
C LYS A 717 12.76 -2.81 29.07
N VAL A 718 13.19 -1.67 28.57
CA VAL A 718 12.99 -0.37 29.20
C VAL A 718 12.40 0.58 28.18
N MET A 719 11.30 1.24 28.54
CA MET A 719 10.68 2.29 27.77
C MET A 719 11.25 3.64 28.20
N VAL A 720 11.78 4.40 27.26
CA VAL A 720 12.21 5.79 27.40
C VAL A 720 11.14 6.64 26.71
N PHE A 721 10.52 7.55 27.45
CA PHE A 721 9.48 8.45 26.95
C PHE A 721 9.90 9.91 27.19
N ASP A 722 9.98 10.72 26.14
CA ASP A 722 10.34 12.14 26.19
C ASP A 722 9.12 12.99 25.80
N SER A 723 8.36 13.44 26.80
CA SER A 723 7.16 14.25 26.58
C SER A 723 7.48 15.53 25.78
N GLY A 724 6.73 15.79 24.71
CA GLY A 724 6.97 16.92 23.82
C GLY A 724 8.24 16.80 22.97
N GLY A 725 8.79 15.58 22.83
CA GLY A 725 9.97 15.28 22.02
C GLY A 725 11.27 15.91 22.52
N THR A 726 11.29 16.44 23.76
CA THR A 726 12.48 17.10 24.33
C THR A 726 13.19 16.14 25.28
N PRO A 727 14.36 15.60 24.91
CA PRO A 727 15.10 14.64 25.72
C PRO A 727 15.58 15.26 27.04
N GLY A 728 15.25 14.61 28.16
CA GLY A 728 15.79 14.93 29.49
C GLY A 728 14.78 15.44 30.52
N PRO A 729 15.15 15.56 31.81
CA PRO A 729 14.26 16.04 32.86
C PRO A 729 13.79 17.49 32.61
N PRO A 730 12.54 17.84 32.97
CA PRO A 730 11.53 16.99 33.61
C PRO A 730 10.73 16.10 32.64
N ASN A 731 11.00 16.18 31.33
CA ASN A 731 10.17 15.56 30.29
C ASN A 731 10.45 14.07 30.08
N ARG A 732 11.66 13.61 30.41
CA ARG A 732 12.07 12.21 30.30
C ARG A 732 11.48 11.35 31.42
N GLN A 733 10.72 10.35 31.01
CA GLN A 733 10.22 9.26 31.83
C GLN A 733 10.88 7.96 31.37
N VAL A 734 11.27 7.11 32.32
CA VAL A 734 11.88 5.82 32.01
C VAL A 734 11.17 4.74 32.83
N THR A 735 10.51 3.83 32.13
CA THR A 735 9.65 2.79 32.70
C THR A 735 10.18 1.40 32.33
N PRO A 736 10.57 0.57 33.31
CA PRO A 736 10.90 -0.82 33.06
C PRO A 736 9.65 -1.60 32.61
N MET A 737 9.72 -2.27 31.46
CA MET A 737 8.63 -3.04 30.87
C MET A 737 8.75 -4.54 31.19
N SER A 738 9.97 -5.05 31.32
CA SER A 738 10.23 -6.43 31.73
C SER A 738 11.54 -6.56 32.49
N TRP A 739 11.64 -7.59 33.33
CA TRP A 739 12.82 -7.89 34.14
C TRP A 739 12.96 -9.42 34.27
N SER A 740 13.96 -10.00 33.61
CA SER A 740 14.09 -11.46 33.51
C SER A 740 15.52 -11.93 33.72
N HIS A 741 15.76 -12.67 34.80
CA HIS A 741 17.03 -13.39 35.00
C HIS A 741 17.09 -14.62 34.11
N THR A 742 18.25 -14.82 33.51
CA THR A 742 18.64 -16.09 32.91
C THR A 742 18.77 -17.12 34.04
N ARG A 743 18.06 -18.24 33.90
CA ARG A 743 18.08 -19.35 34.85
C ARG A 743 19.10 -20.40 34.45
#